data_AF-A0A946N3P3-F1
#
_entry.id   AF-A0A946N3P3-F1
#
_cell.length_a   1.000
_cell.length_b   1.000
_cell.length_c   1.000
_cell.angle_alpha   90.00
_cell.angle_beta   90.00
_cell.angle_gamma   90.00
#
_symmetry.space_group_name_H-M   'P 1'
#
loop_
_entity.id
_entity.type
_entity.pdbx_description
1 polymer ?
#
loop_
_entity_poly.entity_id
_entity_poly.type
_entity_poly.pdbx_seq_one_letter_code
_entity_poly.pdbx_strand_id
1 'polypeptide(L)'
;MADPSGRRNLVLTPNEFAHIQDANSGSIDTVVGPSNITLGDNDIPVKFNPKTKRFEEVVTEAVRQRLITAPAGWYVVLYNPAANDNHPQTGKKNNAVDLSVGKRIVVQGPSNFALWPGQWSDVIEGHRLRTNEYLVAEVYDAEAATANWKEAQLQESTTITGSDTGKDDGNSDQDDESGGEASDAGTDSAETSKKTTKKKETPKVAKKQRSSMDRALEEGLTNGKLVVIRGTEVAFFIPPTGVRVVRDNSTGSFVRKAVSLEKLEYAILLDESGDKEYAKGPQVVFPRPTQNFVEKDGKNKFRAYELDARKGIYVKVIEAYEGEDYKKPGSQRQYTQGQELFITGDGMIYFPRKEHSIIKYGEEEMHYAIAIPEGQSRYVLNRETGEVALVMGPKMFLPDPRKEVVTRRILSDKECQLYYPGNKESLRINQELRAKTAGMPAESMAAMVTRESERVHKQALSGGVESDLRLRQFTSDAHKGFGGDEFARDIDFTPPRTVILDTKYQGGVLVKPSTNFAIKVVDCEGKSRVVVGPASITLEYDEELEHMALSMGKPKTTDRLLPTVYLCIHGNKVSDIIEVVTSDLVRASMKLSYRVNFEAEDPEDQIKWFAVDNYVKFLCDHVRSVIKGVAKGFTISEFEAGYTEIIRDAILGKKVDGEDRKGMFFDENNMRIYDVDLLKVTVIDPEIQRMLDEARFDIVQQNLKLERKQRTVVATEALQVLSRKELVAVRETEKAEHDASMERLNEKTIEDSGEAEAVRHLRTEELEHAREQAGTEQDHKHKLIEASSEFEAAKRKAELQRDLDLKRTQQEADLTRSKDRQTAELALTEAKLVAQQSDLEVEKLLSAERLLIKQADQEQSVAYQGELQALAERIHAAKVEAAVKVAEVMKGDVAAAINRLGDVEVARMVAKEFGDLAVLEGQSGLAIAHRLVDGLGDAAKVLPALARFLPKGDAADAAAELDKTE
;
A
#
# COMPACT_ATOMS: atom_id res chain seq x y z
N MET A 1 -54.93 -25.37 77.93
CA MET A 1 -55.31 -25.24 79.34
C MET A 1 -54.34 -24.26 79.98
N ALA A 2 -54.84 -23.11 80.44
CA ALA A 2 -54.04 -22.03 81.05
C ALA A 2 -54.22 -22.08 82.57
N ASP A 3 -53.12 -22.01 83.31
CA ASP A 3 -53.07 -21.93 84.77
C ASP A 3 -53.50 -20.51 85.22
N PRO A 4 -54.52 -20.36 86.08
CA PRO A 4 -55.07 -19.07 86.51
C PRO A 4 -54.40 -18.51 87.79
N SER A 5 -53.11 -18.82 88.01
CA SER A 5 -52.31 -18.34 89.14
C SER A 5 -51.12 -17.51 88.64
N GLY A 6 -51.40 -16.35 88.05
CA GLY A 6 -50.50 -15.57 87.19
C GLY A 6 -49.29 -14.91 87.86
N ARG A 7 -48.34 -15.68 88.40
CA ARG A 7 -46.99 -15.19 88.67
C ARG A 7 -46.15 -15.25 87.40
N ARG A 8 -46.10 -14.13 86.65
CA ARG A 8 -45.22 -13.99 85.48
C ARG A 8 -43.80 -13.67 85.98
N ASN A 9 -43.03 -14.71 86.32
CA ASN A 9 -41.61 -14.53 86.67
C ASN A 9 -40.80 -14.21 85.40
N LEU A 10 -40.11 -13.07 85.40
CA LEU A 10 -39.15 -12.69 84.38
C LEU A 10 -37.74 -13.03 84.90
N VAL A 11 -37.17 -14.11 84.35
CA VAL A 11 -35.78 -14.49 84.59
C VAL A 11 -34.94 -13.87 83.47
N LEU A 12 -33.99 -13.01 83.83
CA LEU A 12 -33.00 -12.43 82.94
C LEU A 12 -31.66 -13.13 83.17
N THR A 13 -31.10 -13.72 82.12
CA THR A 13 -29.79 -14.36 82.19
C THR A 13 -28.67 -13.30 82.19
N PRO A 14 -27.41 -13.66 82.50
CA PRO A 14 -26.28 -12.77 82.23
C PRO A 14 -26.32 -12.27 80.78
N ASN A 15 -25.93 -11.01 80.56
CA ASN A 15 -26.01 -10.31 79.27
C ASN A 15 -27.42 -10.03 78.73
N GLU A 16 -28.46 -10.12 79.55
CA GLU A 16 -29.81 -9.68 79.20
C GLU A 16 -30.31 -8.53 80.07
N PHE A 17 -31.17 -7.69 79.51
CA PHE A 17 -31.91 -6.65 80.21
C PHE A 17 -33.34 -6.53 79.66
N ALA A 18 -34.23 -5.91 80.43
CA ALA A 18 -35.61 -5.65 80.03
C ALA A 18 -36.11 -4.33 80.60
N HIS A 19 -37.09 -3.71 79.94
CA HIS A 19 -37.80 -2.55 80.48
C HIS A 19 -39.18 -2.95 80.97
N ILE A 20 -39.55 -2.44 82.15
CA ILE A 20 -40.84 -2.71 82.79
C ILE A 20 -41.48 -1.36 83.08
N GLN A 21 -42.68 -1.15 82.57
CA GLN A 21 -43.50 0.03 82.84
C GLN A 21 -44.48 -0.28 83.98
N ASP A 22 -44.54 0.59 84.99
CA ASP A 22 -45.61 0.56 85.99
C ASP A 22 -46.87 1.23 85.42
N ALA A 23 -47.98 0.49 85.36
CA ALA A 23 -49.26 0.96 84.84
C ALA A 23 -49.86 2.14 85.63
N ASN A 24 -49.49 2.32 86.91
CA ASN A 24 -50.04 3.39 87.75
C ASN A 24 -49.25 4.70 87.66
N SER A 25 -47.93 4.62 87.69
CA SER A 25 -47.04 5.79 87.68
C SER A 25 -46.53 6.15 86.27
N GLY A 26 -46.62 5.21 85.32
CA GLY A 26 -46.04 5.34 83.99
C GLY A 26 -44.52 5.31 83.98
N SER A 27 -43.85 5.10 85.12
CA SER A 27 -42.39 5.02 85.17
C SER A 27 -41.90 3.73 84.53
N ILE A 28 -40.81 3.83 83.77
CA ILE A 28 -40.20 2.69 83.10
C ILE A 28 -38.86 2.41 83.79
N ASP A 29 -38.70 1.20 84.29
CA ASP A 29 -37.51 0.76 84.99
C ASP A 29 -36.73 -0.25 84.14
N THR A 30 -35.40 -0.14 84.14
CA THR A 30 -34.52 -1.12 83.47
C THR A 30 -34.05 -2.16 84.47
N VAL A 31 -34.35 -3.42 84.17
CA VAL A 31 -33.83 -4.56 84.93
C VAL A 31 -32.71 -5.21 84.14
N VAL A 32 -31.57 -5.45 84.79
CA VAL A 32 -30.40 -6.08 84.16
C VAL A 32 -30.11 -7.43 84.82
N GLY A 33 -29.83 -8.45 84.01
CA GLY A 33 -29.46 -9.78 84.46
C GLY A 33 -28.03 -9.88 85.02
N PRO A 34 -27.71 -10.91 85.81
CA PRO A 34 -28.58 -12.01 86.23
C PRO A 34 -29.55 -11.57 87.35
N SER A 35 -30.85 -11.66 87.09
CA SER A 35 -31.89 -11.31 88.07
C SER A 35 -33.18 -12.08 87.78
N ASN A 36 -33.90 -12.45 88.83
CA ASN A 36 -35.21 -13.07 88.76
C ASN A 36 -36.21 -12.13 89.42
N ILE A 37 -37.12 -11.55 88.64
CA ILE A 37 -38.12 -10.60 89.13
C ILE A 37 -39.51 -11.16 88.85
N THR A 38 -40.36 -11.16 89.88
CA THR A 38 -41.78 -11.47 89.74
C THR A 38 -42.51 -10.21 89.30
N LEU A 39 -43.13 -10.23 88.11
CA LEU A 39 -43.96 -9.14 87.62
C LEU A 39 -45.29 -9.13 88.38
N GLY A 40 -45.68 -7.97 88.92
CA GLY A 40 -47.00 -7.75 89.51
C GLY A 40 -48.09 -7.51 88.46
N ASP A 41 -49.36 -7.43 88.88
CA ASP A 41 -50.50 -7.21 87.97
C ASP A 41 -50.44 -5.85 87.24
N ASN A 42 -49.71 -4.88 87.79
CA ASN A 42 -49.53 -3.54 87.23
C ASN A 42 -48.21 -3.37 86.44
N ASP A 43 -47.37 -4.41 86.35
CA ASP A 43 -46.09 -4.34 85.64
C ASP A 43 -46.27 -4.77 84.17
N ILE A 44 -46.07 -3.84 83.24
CA ILE A 44 -46.20 -4.06 81.80
C ILE A 44 -44.81 -4.16 81.17
N PRO A 45 -44.42 -5.31 80.60
CA PRO A 45 -43.18 -5.42 79.84
C PRO A 45 -43.26 -4.59 78.54
N VAL A 46 -42.31 -3.66 78.38
CA VAL A 46 -42.28 -2.75 77.24
C VAL A 46 -40.92 -2.81 76.54
N LYS A 47 -40.91 -2.53 75.24
CA LYS A 47 -39.70 -2.38 74.44
C LYS A 47 -39.68 -1.03 73.76
N PHE A 48 -38.54 -0.33 73.83
CA PHE A 48 -38.37 0.92 73.10
C PHE A 48 -38.11 0.62 71.62
N ASN A 49 -38.97 1.13 70.74
CA ASN A 49 -38.78 1.03 69.31
C ASN A 49 -38.08 2.30 68.79
N PRO A 50 -36.82 2.22 68.32
CA PRO A 50 -36.05 3.40 67.91
C PRO A 50 -36.61 4.08 66.66
N LYS A 51 -37.39 3.37 65.83
CA LYS A 51 -38.00 3.95 64.60
C LYS A 51 -39.24 4.78 64.92
N THR A 52 -40.12 4.26 65.77
CA THR A 52 -41.37 4.94 66.15
C THR A 52 -41.18 5.88 67.35
N LYS A 53 -40.03 5.79 68.04
CA LYS A 53 -39.68 6.52 69.27
C LYS A 53 -40.70 6.33 70.39
N ARG A 54 -41.40 5.19 70.39
CA ARG A 54 -42.44 4.84 71.37
C ARG A 54 -42.06 3.54 72.08
N PHE A 55 -42.58 3.41 73.29
CA PHE A 55 -42.57 2.14 74.00
C PHE A 55 -43.74 1.30 73.51
N GLU A 56 -43.45 0.09 73.07
CA GLU A 56 -44.43 -0.88 72.60
C GLU A 56 -44.57 -1.98 73.65
N GLU A 57 -45.81 -2.29 74.03
CA GLU A 57 -46.10 -3.41 74.91
C GLU A 57 -45.76 -4.72 74.20
N VAL A 58 -44.99 -5.58 74.87
CA VAL A 58 -44.51 -6.84 74.30
C VAL A 58 -44.82 -8.00 75.24
N VAL A 59 -44.95 -9.21 74.68
CA VAL A 59 -45.12 -10.41 75.50
C VAL A 59 -43.88 -10.61 76.40
N THR A 60 -44.06 -11.13 77.61
CA THR A 60 -43.02 -11.32 78.63
C THR A 60 -41.74 -12.03 78.14
N GLU A 61 -41.83 -12.89 77.13
CA GLU A 61 -40.65 -13.55 76.53
C GLU A 61 -39.88 -12.63 75.57
N ALA A 62 -40.58 -11.74 74.85
CA ALA A 62 -40.02 -10.85 73.84
C ALA A 62 -39.42 -9.54 74.41
N VAL A 63 -39.60 -9.29 75.72
CA VAL A 63 -39.04 -8.12 76.42
C VAL A 63 -37.54 -8.24 76.68
N ARG A 64 -37.00 -9.46 76.62
CA ARG A 64 -35.58 -9.75 76.86
C ARG A 64 -34.73 -9.17 75.73
N GLN A 65 -33.81 -8.30 76.08
CA GLN A 65 -32.88 -7.66 75.17
C GLN A 65 -31.46 -8.00 75.59
N ARG A 66 -30.56 -8.18 74.62
CA ARG A 66 -29.16 -8.41 74.93
C ARG A 66 -28.49 -7.10 75.28
N LEU A 67 -27.55 -7.11 76.23
CA LEU A 67 -26.67 -5.97 76.48
C LEU A 67 -25.97 -5.54 75.19
N ILE A 68 -25.69 -4.25 75.09
CA ILE A 68 -24.93 -3.71 73.99
C ILE A 68 -23.46 -4.02 74.26
N THR A 69 -22.89 -4.92 73.46
CA THR A 69 -21.50 -5.34 73.56
C THR A 69 -20.72 -4.85 72.34
N ALA A 70 -19.67 -4.08 72.57
CA ALA A 70 -18.68 -3.72 71.55
C ALA A 70 -17.32 -4.36 71.92
N PRO A 71 -16.77 -5.25 71.08
CA PRO A 71 -15.41 -5.76 71.24
C PRO A 71 -14.34 -4.67 71.10
N ALA A 72 -13.09 -5.00 71.44
CA ALA A 72 -11.96 -4.09 71.20
C ALA A 72 -11.86 -3.72 69.70
N GLY A 73 -11.67 -2.43 69.41
CA GLY A 73 -11.65 -1.90 68.05
C GLY A 73 -13.03 -1.67 67.41
N TRP A 74 -14.12 -1.88 68.17
CA TRP A 74 -15.48 -1.48 67.77
C TRP A 74 -15.91 -0.27 68.62
N TYR A 75 -16.93 0.45 68.18
CA TYR A 75 -17.49 1.57 68.94
C TYR A 75 -19.01 1.57 68.89
N VAL A 76 -19.61 2.14 69.93
CA VAL A 76 -21.06 2.30 70.06
C VAL A 76 -21.41 3.76 69.91
N VAL A 77 -22.30 4.08 68.96
CA VAL A 77 -22.93 5.40 68.91
C VAL A 77 -24.15 5.35 69.80
N LEU A 78 -24.06 5.95 70.99
CA LEU A 78 -25.14 5.99 71.96
C LEU A 78 -25.97 7.27 71.78
N TYR A 79 -27.27 7.10 71.61
CA TYR A 79 -28.23 8.20 71.48
C TYR A 79 -28.94 8.45 72.81
N ASN A 80 -29.11 9.72 73.15
CA ASN A 80 -29.67 10.20 74.42
C ASN A 80 -28.87 9.69 75.65
N PRO A 81 -27.57 9.99 75.76
CA PRO A 81 -26.77 9.54 76.89
C PRO A 81 -27.32 10.05 78.23
N ALA A 82 -27.05 9.33 79.30
CA ALA A 82 -27.40 9.77 80.66
C ALA A 82 -26.56 11.00 81.02
N ALA A 83 -27.13 11.95 81.77
CA ALA A 83 -26.42 13.18 82.14
C ALA A 83 -25.09 12.95 82.89
N ASN A 84 -24.97 11.83 83.61
CA ASN A 84 -23.80 11.45 84.39
C ASN A 84 -22.95 10.33 83.75
N ASP A 85 -23.16 10.02 82.47
CA ASP A 85 -22.46 8.97 81.71
C ASP A 85 -22.43 7.57 82.37
N ASN A 86 -23.44 7.29 83.20
CA ASN A 86 -23.58 6.02 83.91
C ASN A 86 -24.54 5.07 83.18
N HIS A 87 -24.30 3.77 83.32
CA HIS A 87 -25.16 2.71 82.80
C HIS A 87 -25.95 2.00 83.92
N PRO A 88 -27.09 1.35 83.61
CA PRO A 88 -27.87 0.58 84.60
C PRO A 88 -27.02 -0.54 85.24
N GLN A 89 -27.14 -0.69 86.56
CA GLN A 89 -26.35 -1.68 87.30
C GLN A 89 -26.93 -3.08 87.18
N THR A 90 -26.06 -4.09 87.12
CA THR A 90 -26.42 -5.50 87.04
C THR A 90 -27.08 -6.00 88.33
N GLY A 91 -28.05 -6.92 88.21
CA GLY A 91 -28.64 -7.62 89.35
C GLY A 91 -29.67 -6.83 90.17
N LYS A 92 -30.01 -5.59 89.77
CA LYS A 92 -31.03 -4.76 90.43
C LYS A 92 -32.03 -4.18 89.42
N LYS A 93 -33.20 -3.78 89.92
CA LYS A 93 -34.16 -2.93 89.22
C LYS A 93 -33.64 -1.49 89.28
N ASN A 94 -33.42 -0.85 88.12
CA ASN A 94 -32.87 0.50 88.02
C ASN A 94 -33.96 1.47 87.55
N ASN A 95 -34.18 2.54 88.32
CA ASN A 95 -35.14 3.58 87.96
C ASN A 95 -34.61 4.43 86.81
N ALA A 96 -35.51 4.97 85.97
CA ALA A 96 -35.13 5.89 84.89
C ALA A 96 -34.29 7.08 85.41
N VAL A 97 -33.28 7.47 84.62
CA VAL A 97 -32.40 8.61 84.87
C VAL A 97 -32.64 9.69 83.81
N ASP A 98 -32.35 10.95 84.15
CA ASP A 98 -32.42 12.05 83.20
C ASP A 98 -31.46 11.85 82.01
N LEU A 99 -32.06 11.81 80.82
CA LEU A 99 -31.35 11.64 79.55
C LEU A 99 -31.15 12.98 78.85
N SER A 100 -29.96 13.17 78.28
CA SER A 100 -29.68 14.31 77.39
C SER A 100 -30.29 14.06 76.01
N VAL A 101 -31.61 14.22 75.90
CA VAL A 101 -32.36 13.94 74.68
C VAL A 101 -31.86 14.80 73.51
N GLY A 102 -31.55 14.16 72.38
CA GLY A 102 -31.04 14.82 71.17
C GLY A 102 -29.51 14.87 71.07
N LYS A 103 -28.78 14.54 72.15
CA LYS A 103 -27.32 14.36 72.10
C LYS A 103 -26.96 12.93 71.73
N ARG A 104 -25.76 12.76 71.18
CA ARG A 104 -25.15 11.45 70.93
C ARG A 104 -23.67 11.47 71.28
N ILE A 105 -23.19 10.35 71.83
CA ILE A 105 -21.79 10.16 72.21
C ILE A 105 -21.25 8.88 71.57
N VAL A 106 -19.92 8.83 71.40
CA VAL A 106 -19.22 7.63 70.95
C VAL A 106 -18.58 6.96 72.16
N VAL A 107 -18.99 5.72 72.43
CA VAL A 107 -18.41 4.87 73.48
C VAL A 107 -17.47 3.85 72.81
N GLN A 108 -16.18 3.91 73.12
CA GLN A 108 -15.17 3.01 72.55
C GLN A 108 -15.23 1.63 73.23
N GLY A 109 -15.00 0.57 72.45
CA GLY A 109 -14.87 -0.80 72.99
C GLY A 109 -13.50 -1.03 73.65
N PRO A 110 -13.37 -2.02 74.56
CA PRO A 110 -14.37 -3.02 74.92
C PRO A 110 -15.43 -2.47 75.92
N SER A 111 -16.70 -2.54 75.56
CA SER A 111 -17.81 -2.10 76.43
C SER A 111 -18.96 -3.11 76.41
N ASN A 112 -19.62 -3.29 77.55
CA ASN A 112 -20.77 -4.18 77.70
C ASN A 112 -21.75 -3.58 78.73
N PHE A 113 -22.85 -3.00 78.26
CA PHE A 113 -23.77 -2.27 79.14
C PHE A 113 -25.24 -2.36 78.69
N ALA A 114 -26.15 -2.08 79.62
CA ALA A 114 -27.59 -2.01 79.36
C ALA A 114 -28.00 -0.59 78.95
N LEU A 115 -29.09 -0.46 78.20
CA LEU A 115 -29.62 0.84 77.82
C LEU A 115 -30.63 1.34 78.87
N TRP A 116 -30.63 2.64 79.14
CA TRP A 116 -31.72 3.30 79.87
C TRP A 116 -32.98 3.35 79.00
N PRO A 117 -34.18 3.45 79.61
CA PRO A 117 -35.42 3.60 78.84
C PRO A 117 -35.36 4.85 77.96
N GLY A 118 -35.54 4.69 76.64
CA GLY A 118 -35.48 5.80 75.68
C GLY A 118 -34.09 6.06 75.09
N GLN A 119 -33.08 5.28 75.50
CA GLN A 119 -31.80 5.18 74.80
C GLN A 119 -31.88 4.14 73.67
N TRP A 120 -31.07 4.37 72.65
CA TRP A 120 -30.77 3.36 71.64
C TRP A 120 -29.34 3.55 71.16
N SER A 121 -28.80 2.54 70.49
CA SER A 121 -27.40 2.53 70.09
C SER A 121 -27.17 1.80 68.79
N ASP A 122 -26.16 2.24 68.03
CA ASP A 122 -25.63 1.52 66.89
C ASP A 122 -24.22 1.01 67.21
N VAL A 123 -24.00 -0.28 67.01
CA VAL A 123 -22.69 -0.92 67.20
C VAL A 123 -21.98 -0.98 65.85
N ILE A 124 -20.82 -0.32 65.72
CA ILE A 124 -20.10 -0.14 64.47
C ILE A 124 -18.65 -0.64 64.65
N GLU A 125 -18.15 -1.39 63.68
CA GLU A 125 -16.74 -1.78 63.63
C GLU A 125 -15.86 -0.56 63.35
N GLY A 126 -14.71 -0.45 64.03
CA GLY A 126 -13.74 0.60 63.76
C GLY A 126 -13.16 0.51 62.35
N HIS A 127 -12.81 1.66 61.77
CA HIS A 127 -12.49 1.74 60.34
C HIS A 127 -11.01 1.47 60.13
N ARG A 128 -10.69 0.34 59.48
CA ARG A 128 -9.32 0.03 59.04
C ARG A 128 -9.10 0.61 57.65
N LEU A 129 -7.96 1.29 57.47
CA LEU A 129 -7.59 1.93 56.21
C LEU A 129 -6.27 1.38 55.69
N ARG A 130 -6.26 1.03 54.41
CA ARG A 130 -5.02 0.83 53.64
C ARG A 130 -4.49 2.17 53.14
N THR A 131 -3.23 2.19 52.72
CA THR A 131 -2.55 3.40 52.22
C THR A 131 -3.29 4.09 51.07
N ASN A 132 -4.01 3.35 50.23
CA ASN A 132 -4.81 3.87 49.12
C ASN A 132 -6.32 3.98 49.44
N GLU A 133 -6.69 4.04 50.71
CA GLU A 133 -8.07 4.17 51.15
C GLU A 133 -8.25 5.42 52.01
N TYR A 134 -9.47 5.93 52.09
CA TYR A 134 -9.80 7.10 52.88
C TYR A 134 -11.23 7.06 53.40
N LEU A 135 -11.50 7.86 54.43
CA LEU A 135 -12.82 8.08 55.00
C LEU A 135 -13.24 9.53 54.81
N VAL A 136 -14.54 9.74 54.74
CA VAL A 136 -15.12 11.08 54.84
C VAL A 136 -15.86 11.19 56.17
N ALA A 137 -15.39 12.09 57.02
CA ALA A 137 -15.95 12.36 58.33
C ALA A 137 -16.71 13.70 58.31
N GLU A 138 -17.94 13.70 58.79
CA GLU A 138 -18.79 14.89 58.92
C GLU A 138 -18.84 15.32 60.40
N VAL A 139 -18.55 16.59 60.64
CA VAL A 139 -18.72 17.21 61.95
C VAL A 139 -20.20 17.53 62.15
N TYR A 140 -20.86 16.89 63.10
CA TYR A 140 -22.26 17.16 63.41
C TYR A 140 -22.44 18.11 64.60
N ASP A 141 -21.44 18.17 65.48
CA ASP A 141 -21.40 19.03 66.66
C ASP A 141 -19.96 19.53 66.82
N ALA A 142 -19.74 20.78 66.43
CA ALA A 142 -18.43 21.44 66.38
C ALA A 142 -17.80 21.61 67.77
N GLU A 143 -18.59 21.91 68.79
CA GLU A 143 -18.09 22.11 70.16
C GLU A 143 -17.60 20.78 70.73
N ALA A 144 -18.42 19.74 70.60
CA ALA A 144 -18.06 18.39 71.01
C ALA A 144 -16.89 17.84 70.18
N ALA A 145 -16.88 18.09 68.87
CA ALA A 145 -15.81 17.62 67.99
C ALA A 145 -14.47 18.25 68.34
N THR A 146 -14.44 19.55 68.66
CA THR A 146 -13.20 20.26 69.02
C THR A 146 -12.65 19.79 70.36
N ALA A 147 -13.53 19.57 71.35
CA ALA A 147 -13.14 19.08 72.67
C ALA A 147 -12.56 17.66 72.60
N ASN A 148 -13.19 16.77 71.82
CA ASN A 148 -12.84 15.36 71.76
C ASN A 148 -11.96 15.00 70.56
N TRP A 149 -11.49 15.97 69.76
CA TRP A 149 -10.75 15.72 68.52
C TRP A 149 -9.48 14.89 68.74
N LYS A 150 -8.83 15.08 69.90
CA LYS A 150 -7.62 14.37 70.32
C LYS A 150 -7.88 12.98 70.90
N GLU A 151 -9.14 12.67 71.23
CA GLU A 151 -9.56 11.36 71.77
C GLU A 151 -9.88 10.35 70.67
N ALA A 152 -9.77 10.76 69.40
CA ALA A 152 -9.81 9.85 68.26
C ALA A 152 -8.71 8.79 68.42
N GLN A 153 -9.08 7.52 68.50
CA GLN A 153 -8.10 6.43 68.50
C GLN A 153 -7.52 6.27 67.11
N LEU A 154 -6.22 6.52 67.02
CA LEU A 154 -5.45 6.50 65.79
C LEU A 154 -4.28 5.54 65.95
N GLN A 155 -4.14 4.64 65.00
CA GLN A 155 -2.88 3.96 64.78
C GLN A 155 -2.22 4.62 63.57
N GLU A 156 -1.14 5.37 63.80
CA GLU A 156 -0.37 6.02 62.73
C GLU A 156 0.18 4.96 61.78
N SER A 157 0.10 5.23 60.47
CA SER A 157 0.71 4.35 59.48
C SER A 157 2.24 4.53 59.50
N THR A 158 2.99 3.45 59.68
CA THR A 158 4.46 3.48 59.62
C THR A 158 4.90 3.69 58.17
N THR A 159 5.29 4.90 57.79
CA THR A 159 5.76 5.19 56.43
C THR A 159 7.18 4.65 56.25
N ILE A 160 7.37 3.66 55.38
CA ILE A 160 8.69 3.25 54.88
C ILE A 160 9.13 4.34 53.89
N THR A 161 10.04 5.21 54.31
CA THR A 161 10.77 6.10 53.40
C THR A 161 11.84 5.28 52.69
N GLY A 162 11.64 5.01 51.40
CA GLY A 162 12.69 4.45 50.55
C GLY A 162 13.77 5.50 50.25
N SER A 163 14.98 5.26 50.76
CA SER A 163 16.23 5.68 50.14
C SER A 163 17.35 4.73 50.57
N ASP A 164 17.95 4.13 49.55
CA ASP A 164 19.04 3.16 49.53
C ASP A 164 20.34 3.69 50.17
N THR A 165 20.98 2.90 51.05
CA THR A 165 22.43 2.68 51.02
C THR A 165 22.72 1.30 51.60
N GLY A 166 23.10 0.36 50.72
CA GLY A 166 23.72 -0.89 51.10
C GLY A 166 24.95 -0.70 51.98
N LYS A 167 25.02 -1.49 53.03
CA LYS A 167 26.28 -2.02 53.57
C LYS A 167 26.00 -3.39 54.16
N ASP A 168 26.53 -4.40 53.47
CA ASP A 168 26.98 -5.64 54.08
C ASP A 168 27.75 -5.32 55.36
N ASP A 169 27.43 -6.03 56.43
CA ASP A 169 28.38 -6.93 57.10
C ASP A 169 27.62 -7.70 58.18
N GLY A 170 27.65 -9.03 58.07
CA GLY A 170 27.19 -9.90 59.13
C GLY A 170 28.16 -9.93 60.30
N ASN A 171 27.64 -10.10 61.51
CA ASN A 171 28.15 -11.12 62.42
C ASN A 171 27.12 -11.46 63.50
N SER A 172 27.12 -12.73 63.88
CA SER A 172 26.45 -13.31 65.03
C SER A 172 27.07 -12.84 66.36
N ASP A 173 26.36 -13.19 67.43
CA ASP A 173 26.82 -13.49 68.82
C ASP A 173 25.93 -12.74 69.82
N GLN A 174 24.95 -13.42 70.41
CA GLN A 174 25.02 -14.13 71.70
C GLN A 174 25.11 -13.19 72.91
N ASP A 175 24.08 -13.33 73.76
CA ASP A 175 24.08 -13.34 75.22
C ASP A 175 24.78 -12.18 75.95
N ASP A 176 24.02 -11.39 76.71
CA ASP A 176 24.09 -11.52 78.17
C ASP A 176 23.10 -10.60 78.90
N GLU A 177 22.54 -11.18 79.96
CA GLU A 177 21.78 -10.53 81.01
C GLU A 177 22.60 -9.43 81.71
N SER A 178 21.93 -8.38 82.19
CA SER A 178 21.93 -8.04 83.62
C SER A 178 21.14 -6.76 83.88
N GLY A 179 20.30 -6.83 84.91
CA GLY A 179 19.52 -5.73 85.44
C GLY A 179 20.36 -4.72 86.22
N GLY A 180 19.71 -3.60 86.52
CA GLY A 180 20.22 -2.57 87.42
C GLY A 180 19.14 -1.52 87.64
N GLU A 181 18.30 -1.75 88.64
CA GLU A 181 17.33 -0.80 89.18
C GLU A 181 18.00 0.41 89.87
N ALA A 182 17.17 1.44 90.05
CA ALA A 182 17.24 2.49 91.08
C ALA A 182 18.26 3.62 90.84
N SER A 183 18.02 4.88 91.22
CA SER A 183 16.87 5.65 91.70
C SER A 183 17.36 7.09 91.90
N ASP A 184 16.48 7.97 92.37
CA ASP A 184 16.77 9.24 93.07
C ASP A 184 16.88 10.48 92.15
N ALA A 185 15.82 11.27 91.97
CA ALA A 185 15.19 12.24 92.88
C ALA A 185 16.07 13.49 93.11
N GLY A 186 15.47 14.66 92.89
CA GLY A 186 16.14 15.95 93.08
C GLY A 186 15.46 17.12 92.40
N THR A 187 14.27 17.46 92.89
CA THR A 187 13.60 18.78 92.82
C THR A 187 14.57 19.95 93.08
N ASP A 188 14.48 21.05 92.33
CA ASP A 188 13.80 22.27 92.83
C ASP A 188 13.70 23.43 91.82
N SER A 189 12.80 24.34 92.16
CA SER A 189 12.13 25.34 91.32
C SER A 189 12.72 26.78 91.42
N ALA A 190 12.25 27.65 90.50
CA ALA A 190 12.15 29.13 90.60
C ALA A 190 13.47 29.93 90.43
N GLU A 191 13.55 31.15 89.87
CA GLU A 191 12.61 32.13 89.33
C GLU A 191 13.40 33.26 88.61
N THR A 192 12.80 33.83 87.56
CA THR A 192 12.84 35.25 87.08
C THR A 192 14.11 35.95 86.49
N SER A 193 13.87 36.54 85.30
CA SER A 193 14.28 37.88 84.80
C SER A 193 15.45 38.05 83.79
N LYS A 194 15.04 38.37 82.54
CA LYS A 194 15.58 39.34 81.54
C LYS A 194 16.97 39.95 81.84
N LYS A 195 17.94 40.04 80.90
CA LYS A 195 17.86 40.73 79.59
C LYS A 195 19.16 40.54 78.78
N THR A 196 19.00 40.51 77.45
CA THR A 196 19.90 40.98 76.36
C THR A 196 21.09 40.15 75.82
N THR A 197 20.93 39.84 74.53
CA THR A 197 21.90 39.80 73.41
C THR A 197 22.96 38.68 73.30
N LYS A 198 22.76 37.75 72.35
CA LYS A 198 23.45 37.74 71.04
C LYS A 198 23.02 36.53 70.20
N LYS A 199 22.82 36.79 68.90
CA LYS A 199 22.65 35.81 67.82
C LYS A 199 23.72 34.70 67.90
N LYS A 200 23.28 33.44 67.91
CA LYS A 200 24.00 32.33 67.26
C LYS A 200 23.00 31.26 66.84
N GLU A 201 23.17 30.83 65.60
CA GLU A 201 22.27 30.01 64.79
C GLU A 201 22.09 28.61 65.38
N THR A 202 20.84 28.13 65.40
CA THR A 202 20.49 26.71 65.59
C THR A 202 20.08 26.10 64.26
N PRO A 203 20.37 24.81 64.03
CA PRO A 203 20.17 24.14 62.75
C PRO A 203 18.68 23.99 62.42
N LYS A 204 18.35 24.12 61.13
CA LYS A 204 17.00 23.96 60.57
C LYS A 204 16.46 22.55 60.86
N VAL A 205 15.48 22.48 61.76
CA VAL A 205 14.65 21.30 61.99
C VAL A 205 13.86 20.98 60.71
N ALA A 206 13.98 19.74 60.23
CA ALA A 206 13.21 19.21 59.12
C ALA A 206 11.70 19.29 59.42
N LYS A 207 10.93 19.88 58.50
CA LYS A 207 9.46 19.97 58.59
C LYS A 207 8.86 18.56 58.49
N LYS A 208 8.44 17.98 59.62
CA LYS A 208 7.56 16.80 59.66
C LYS A 208 6.26 17.14 58.89
N GLN A 209 5.87 16.32 57.91
CA GLN A 209 4.59 16.48 57.21
C GLN A 209 3.44 16.36 58.24
N ARG A 210 2.52 17.32 58.23
CA ARG A 210 1.40 17.41 59.19
C ARG A 210 0.24 16.50 58.78
N SER A 211 -0.44 15.89 59.75
CA SER A 211 -1.59 15.01 59.52
C SER A 211 -2.81 15.79 59.01
N SER A 212 -3.66 15.14 58.21
CA SER A 212 -4.97 15.63 57.74
C SER A 212 -5.88 16.06 58.89
N MET A 213 -5.73 15.44 60.05
CA MET A 213 -6.46 15.82 61.26
C MET A 213 -5.98 17.11 61.90
N ASP A 214 -4.67 17.37 61.87
CA ASP A 214 -4.11 18.62 62.41
C ASP A 214 -4.54 19.81 61.55
N ARG A 215 -4.56 19.62 60.23
CA ARG A 215 -5.05 20.62 59.26
C ARG A 215 -6.52 20.95 59.47
N ALA A 216 -7.36 19.92 59.67
CA ALA A 216 -8.79 20.12 59.89
C ALA A 216 -9.08 20.92 61.18
N LEU A 217 -8.26 20.74 62.22
CA LEU A 217 -8.36 21.48 63.47
C LEU A 217 -7.91 22.94 63.34
N GLU A 218 -6.81 23.21 62.60
CA GLU A 218 -6.33 24.58 62.31
C GLU A 218 -7.32 25.39 61.47
N GLU A 219 -7.98 24.75 60.50
CA GLU A 219 -8.99 25.38 59.63
C GLU A 219 -10.35 25.62 60.33
N GLY A 220 -10.50 25.17 61.58
CA GLY A 220 -11.74 25.25 62.35
C GLY A 220 -12.76 24.15 61.97
N LEU A 221 -13.35 23.53 63.00
CA LEU A 221 -14.40 22.53 62.87
C LEU A 221 -15.76 23.22 62.97
N THR A 222 -16.51 23.28 61.87
CA THR A 222 -17.88 23.83 61.84
C THR A 222 -18.89 22.71 61.59
N ASN A 223 -20.13 22.91 62.04
CA ASN A 223 -21.21 21.93 61.79
C ASN A 223 -21.41 21.75 60.27
N GLY A 224 -21.49 20.49 59.82
CA GLY A 224 -21.60 20.10 58.42
C GLY A 224 -20.27 20.04 57.67
N LYS A 225 -19.13 20.42 58.28
CA LYS A 225 -17.82 20.34 57.62
C LYS A 225 -17.45 18.88 57.38
N LEU A 226 -17.05 18.59 56.14
CA LEU A 226 -16.54 17.28 55.73
C LEU A 226 -15.01 17.28 55.78
N VAL A 227 -14.44 16.22 56.36
CA VAL A 227 -13.00 16.04 56.53
C VAL A 227 -12.60 14.70 55.93
N VAL A 228 -11.54 14.69 55.12
CA VAL A 228 -10.99 13.46 54.52
C VAL A 228 -9.89 12.91 55.41
N ILE A 229 -10.09 11.71 55.95
CA ILE A 229 -9.08 10.97 56.72
C ILE A 229 -8.34 10.02 55.79
N ARG A 230 -7.04 10.23 55.62
CA ARG A 230 -6.23 9.52 54.62
C ARG A 230 -5.54 8.29 55.21
N GLY A 231 -5.60 7.18 54.49
CA GLY A 231 -4.93 5.94 54.87
C GLY A 231 -3.41 5.98 54.81
N THR A 232 -2.81 6.98 54.16
CA THR A 232 -1.35 7.27 54.21
C THR A 232 -0.89 7.83 55.56
N GLU A 233 -1.82 8.23 56.42
CA GLU A 233 -1.53 8.88 57.70
C GLU A 233 -2.10 8.05 58.86
N VAL A 234 -3.26 7.44 58.64
CA VAL A 234 -4.02 6.71 59.67
C VAL A 234 -4.35 5.31 59.16
N ALA A 235 -3.89 4.26 59.85
CA ALA A 235 -4.20 2.86 59.52
C ALA A 235 -5.51 2.37 60.17
N PHE A 236 -5.91 2.98 61.28
CA PHE A 236 -7.12 2.65 62.01
C PHE A 236 -7.75 3.90 62.61
N PHE A 237 -9.05 4.08 62.41
CA PHE A 237 -9.79 5.28 62.84
C PHE A 237 -11.11 4.92 63.53
N ILE A 238 -11.28 5.48 64.74
CA ILE A 238 -12.56 5.55 65.44
C ILE A 238 -12.93 7.03 65.58
N PRO A 239 -14.12 7.46 65.12
CA PRO A 239 -14.52 8.86 65.21
C PRO A 239 -14.72 9.29 66.67
N PRO A 240 -14.24 10.48 67.07
CA PRO A 240 -14.55 11.03 68.38
C PRO A 240 -15.99 11.54 68.44
N THR A 241 -16.49 11.79 69.66
CA THR A 241 -17.79 12.44 69.85
C THR A 241 -17.81 13.82 69.17
N GLY A 242 -18.85 14.08 68.39
CA GLY A 242 -18.99 15.28 67.54
C GLY A 242 -18.72 15.04 66.05
N VAL A 243 -18.16 13.88 65.71
CA VAL A 243 -17.83 13.47 64.33
C VAL A 243 -18.54 12.17 63.97
N ARG A 244 -19.05 12.06 62.74
CA ARG A 244 -19.54 10.77 62.19
C ARG A 244 -18.83 10.43 60.89
N VAL A 245 -18.63 9.16 60.61
CA VAL A 245 -18.16 8.71 59.30
C VAL A 245 -19.35 8.58 58.35
N VAL A 246 -19.24 9.22 57.19
CA VAL A 246 -20.29 9.23 56.16
C VAL A 246 -20.10 8.04 55.24
N ARG A 247 -21.16 7.24 55.07
CA ARG A 247 -21.18 6.16 54.08
C ARG A 247 -21.18 6.75 52.67
N ASP A 248 -20.45 6.13 51.78
CA ASP A 248 -20.54 6.43 50.36
C ASP A 248 -21.91 6.03 49.82
N ASN A 249 -22.60 6.95 49.16
CA ASN A 249 -23.93 6.73 48.61
C ASN A 249 -23.94 5.69 47.47
N SER A 250 -22.81 5.52 46.78
CA SER A 250 -22.70 4.61 45.64
C SER A 250 -22.40 3.16 46.06
N THR A 251 -21.51 2.97 47.02
CA THR A 251 -21.06 1.64 47.47
C THR A 251 -21.68 1.18 48.80
N GLY A 252 -22.27 2.08 49.58
CA GLY A 252 -22.80 1.80 50.92
C GLY A 252 -21.72 1.55 52.00
N SER A 253 -20.44 1.56 51.60
CA SER A 253 -19.26 1.37 52.44
C SER A 253 -18.83 2.69 53.10
N PHE A 254 -18.20 2.60 54.27
CA PHE A 254 -17.55 3.74 54.91
C PHE A 254 -16.19 4.07 54.27
N VAL A 255 -15.45 3.04 53.86
CA VAL A 255 -14.12 3.13 53.27
C VAL A 255 -14.22 3.38 51.77
N ARG A 256 -13.55 4.43 51.31
CA ARG A 256 -13.45 4.84 49.90
C ARG A 256 -12.05 4.57 49.36
N LYS A 257 -11.94 4.30 48.05
CA LYS A 257 -10.65 4.03 47.39
C LYS A 257 -10.10 5.30 46.75
N ALA A 258 -8.86 5.63 47.08
CA ALA A 258 -8.07 6.68 46.46
C ALA A 258 -7.40 6.17 45.18
N VAL A 259 -6.97 7.10 44.32
CA VAL A 259 -6.27 6.77 43.08
C VAL A 259 -4.77 6.84 43.31
N SER A 260 -4.09 5.69 43.28
CA SER A 260 -2.63 5.62 43.32
C SER A 260 -2.07 5.83 41.91
N LEU A 261 -1.28 6.89 41.71
CA LEU A 261 -0.62 7.20 40.44
C LEU A 261 0.84 6.76 40.46
N GLU A 262 1.27 6.12 39.38
CA GLU A 262 2.68 5.77 39.12
C GLU A 262 3.42 6.91 38.39
N LYS A 263 4.69 6.69 38.02
CA LYS A 263 5.44 7.64 37.19
C LYS A 263 4.72 7.81 35.85
N LEU A 264 4.70 9.04 35.32
CA LEU A 264 4.03 9.39 34.05
C LEU A 264 2.51 9.21 34.05
N GLU A 265 1.88 8.97 35.21
CA GLU A 265 0.41 8.95 35.31
C GLU A 265 -0.14 10.25 35.88
N TYR A 266 -1.39 10.56 35.54
CA TYR A 266 -2.16 11.65 36.11
C TYR A 266 -3.63 11.26 36.32
N ALA A 267 -4.28 11.90 37.28
CA ALA A 267 -5.72 11.82 37.51
C ALA A 267 -6.33 13.22 37.36
N ILE A 268 -7.59 13.27 36.94
CA ILE A 268 -8.36 14.49 36.82
C ILE A 268 -9.40 14.51 37.94
N LEU A 269 -9.33 15.51 38.81
CA LEU A 269 -10.35 15.77 39.82
C LEU A 269 -11.22 16.93 39.35
N LEU A 270 -12.53 16.78 39.48
CA LEU A 270 -13.51 17.81 39.19
C LEU A 270 -14.18 18.23 40.50
N ASP A 271 -14.11 19.50 40.83
CA ASP A 271 -14.82 20.09 41.97
C ASP A 271 -16.27 20.45 41.60
N GLU A 272 -17.13 20.62 42.59
CA GLU A 272 -18.52 21.09 42.40
C GLU A 272 -18.60 22.47 41.74
N SER A 273 -17.56 23.30 41.91
CA SER A 273 -17.42 24.61 41.24
C SER A 273 -17.12 24.50 39.74
N GLY A 274 -16.83 23.28 39.24
CA GLY A 274 -16.42 23.04 37.86
C GLY A 274 -14.91 23.15 37.61
N ASP A 275 -14.14 23.49 38.64
CA ASP A 275 -12.68 23.58 38.58
C ASP A 275 -12.05 22.19 38.44
N LYS A 276 -11.13 22.06 37.48
CA LYS A 276 -10.40 20.82 37.21
C LYS A 276 -8.99 20.88 37.77
N GLU A 277 -8.63 19.88 38.57
CA GLU A 277 -7.31 19.70 39.12
C GLU A 277 -6.65 18.47 38.48
N TYR A 278 -5.39 18.61 38.05
CA TYR A 278 -4.62 17.55 37.40
C TYR A 278 -3.51 17.09 38.35
N ALA A 279 -3.75 16.01 39.07
CA ALA A 279 -2.77 15.44 39.99
C ALA A 279 -1.79 14.54 39.21
N LYS A 280 -0.48 14.79 39.36
CA LYS A 280 0.59 14.05 38.66
C LYS A 280 1.25 13.03 39.59
N GLY A 281 1.55 11.84 39.11
CA GLY A 281 2.28 10.83 39.87
C GLY A 281 3.80 11.06 39.93
N PRO A 282 4.55 10.29 40.73
CA PRO A 282 4.06 9.19 41.57
C PRO A 282 3.51 9.70 42.91
N GLN A 283 2.22 9.47 43.19
CA GLN A 283 1.59 9.79 44.49
C GLN A 283 0.23 9.11 44.62
N VAL A 284 -0.24 8.95 45.87
CA VAL A 284 -1.64 8.57 46.14
C VAL A 284 -2.48 9.84 46.21
N VAL A 285 -3.44 9.96 45.30
CA VAL A 285 -4.30 11.12 45.17
C VAL A 285 -5.60 10.88 45.91
N PHE A 286 -5.86 11.74 46.89
CA PHE A 286 -7.10 11.76 47.66
C PHE A 286 -7.97 12.93 47.20
N PRO A 287 -9.23 12.70 46.80
CA PRO A 287 -10.12 13.79 46.43
C PRO A 287 -10.50 14.60 47.68
N ARG A 288 -10.75 15.90 47.51
CA ARG A 288 -11.43 16.71 48.53
C ARG A 288 -12.88 16.22 48.71
N PRO A 289 -13.55 16.56 49.82
CA PRO A 289 -14.94 16.15 50.04
C PRO A 289 -15.90 16.51 48.90
N THR A 290 -15.65 17.61 48.20
CA THR A 290 -16.46 18.13 47.07
C THR A 290 -15.92 17.71 45.70
N GLN A 291 -14.75 17.05 45.65
CA GLN A 291 -14.12 16.64 44.40
C GLN A 291 -14.47 15.19 44.07
N ASN A 292 -14.67 14.94 42.78
CA ASN A 292 -14.82 13.59 42.24
C ASN A 292 -13.78 13.32 41.17
N PHE A 293 -13.38 12.06 41.03
CA PHE A 293 -12.52 11.65 39.92
C PHE A 293 -13.31 11.66 38.62
N VAL A 294 -12.74 12.26 37.59
CA VAL A 294 -13.30 12.17 36.24
C VAL A 294 -12.93 10.80 35.66
N GLU A 295 -13.95 10.04 35.30
CA GLU A 295 -13.81 8.74 34.66
C GLU A 295 -14.01 8.89 33.14
N LYS A 296 -13.06 8.41 32.35
CA LYS A 296 -13.20 8.26 30.89
C LYS A 296 -12.99 6.79 30.55
N ASP A 297 -13.91 6.19 29.80
CA ASP A 297 -13.86 4.78 29.39
C ASP A 297 -13.66 3.79 30.54
N GLY A 298 -14.26 4.06 31.70
CA GLY A 298 -14.12 3.20 32.89
C GLY A 298 -12.79 3.34 33.62
N LYS A 299 -11.96 4.33 33.27
CA LYS A 299 -10.62 4.58 33.84
C LYS A 299 -10.55 5.98 34.45
N ASN A 300 -9.91 6.07 35.61
CA ASN A 300 -9.65 7.31 36.36
C ASN A 300 -8.15 7.63 36.50
N LYS A 301 -7.30 6.82 35.86
CA LYS A 301 -5.86 7.03 35.71
C LYS A 301 -5.53 7.18 34.23
N PHE A 302 -4.74 8.19 33.91
CA PHE A 302 -4.35 8.53 32.55
C PHE A 302 -2.84 8.62 32.46
N ARG A 303 -2.27 8.23 31.31
CA ARG A 303 -0.83 8.40 31.07
C ARG A 303 -0.56 9.76 30.46
N ALA A 304 0.54 10.39 30.86
CA ALA A 304 1.05 11.61 30.27
C ALA A 304 1.35 11.41 28.78
N TYR A 305 1.29 12.50 28.02
CA TYR A 305 1.55 12.48 26.59
C TYR A 305 3.05 12.53 26.36
N GLU A 306 3.60 11.46 25.79
CA GLU A 306 4.99 11.42 25.33
C GLU A 306 5.06 12.01 23.92
N LEU A 307 5.71 13.17 23.83
CA LEU A 307 5.94 13.89 22.60
C LEU A 307 7.33 13.57 22.07
N ASP A 308 7.44 13.59 20.76
CA ASP A 308 8.68 13.37 20.00
C ASP A 308 8.69 14.39 18.85
N ALA A 309 9.77 14.49 18.08
CA ALA A 309 9.81 15.25 16.83
C ALA A 309 8.70 14.84 15.84
N ARG A 310 8.12 13.64 16.02
CA ARG A 310 7.05 13.06 15.20
C ARG A 310 5.65 13.21 15.79
N LYS A 311 5.51 13.72 17.01
CA LYS A 311 4.23 13.83 17.72
C LYS A 311 4.08 15.20 18.35
N GLY A 312 2.94 15.85 18.14
CA GLY A 312 2.61 17.13 18.73
C GLY A 312 1.25 17.13 19.38
N ILE A 313 1.05 18.02 20.36
CA ILE A 313 -0.25 18.26 20.97
C ILE A 313 -0.67 19.70 20.74
N TYR A 314 -1.93 19.88 20.35
CA TYR A 314 -2.48 21.20 20.08
C TYR A 314 -3.36 21.67 21.25
N VAL A 315 -3.02 22.83 21.81
CA VAL A 315 -3.55 23.31 23.08
C VAL A 315 -3.91 24.79 22.97
N LYS A 316 -5.03 25.18 23.58
CA LYS A 316 -5.43 26.57 23.79
C LYS A 316 -5.33 26.93 25.26
N VAL A 317 -4.70 28.06 25.53
CA VAL A 317 -4.58 28.61 26.88
C VAL A 317 -5.91 29.24 27.28
N ILE A 318 -6.54 28.73 28.33
CA ILE A 318 -7.84 29.21 28.85
C ILE A 318 -7.68 30.20 30.01
N GLU A 319 -6.53 30.20 30.67
CA GLU A 319 -6.18 31.10 31.77
C GLU A 319 -4.71 31.53 31.64
N ALA A 320 -4.40 32.80 31.86
CA ALA A 320 -3.03 33.29 31.73
C ALA A 320 -2.14 32.74 32.87
N TYR A 321 -0.93 32.32 32.53
CA TYR A 321 0.02 31.78 33.50
C TYR A 321 1.47 32.03 33.11
N GLU A 322 2.37 31.94 34.08
CA GLU A 322 3.80 31.95 33.87
C GLU A 322 4.36 30.54 34.10
N GLY A 323 5.06 30.00 33.12
CA GLY A 323 5.57 28.63 33.18
C GLY A 323 6.82 28.45 32.34
N GLU A 324 7.29 27.21 32.27
CA GLU A 324 8.43 26.86 31.43
C GLU A 324 8.07 26.97 29.94
N ASP A 325 8.97 27.53 29.14
CA ASP A 325 8.80 27.68 27.70
C ASP A 325 8.97 26.33 27.01
N TYR A 326 7.88 25.81 26.47
CA TYR A 326 7.88 24.56 25.73
C TYR A 326 8.79 24.57 24.49
N LYS A 327 9.15 25.75 23.94
CA LYS A 327 10.09 25.84 22.81
C LYS A 327 11.56 25.91 23.24
N LYS A 328 11.82 26.30 24.48
CA LYS A 328 13.16 26.50 25.05
C LYS A 328 13.17 25.99 26.50
N PRO A 329 13.40 24.68 26.69
CA PRO A 329 13.46 24.08 28.01
C PRO A 329 14.41 24.86 28.94
N GLY A 330 13.99 25.11 30.18
CA GLY A 330 14.74 25.88 31.17
C GLY A 330 14.56 27.41 31.13
N SER A 331 13.76 27.96 30.20
CA SER A 331 13.37 29.39 30.24
C SER A 331 11.92 29.56 30.69
N GLN A 332 11.60 30.64 31.41
CA GLN A 332 10.21 30.97 31.76
C GLN A 332 9.60 31.87 30.69
N ARG A 333 8.33 31.60 30.38
CA ARG A 333 7.51 32.38 29.46
C ARG A 333 6.14 32.65 30.06
N GLN A 334 5.66 33.86 29.83
CA GLN A 334 4.27 34.22 30.11
C GLN A 334 3.38 33.83 28.94
N TYR A 335 2.30 33.11 29.26
CA TYR A 335 1.27 32.68 28.34
C TYR A 335 0.00 33.48 28.60
N THR A 336 -0.59 34.03 27.54
CA THR A 336 -1.80 34.84 27.63
C THR A 336 -3.05 34.00 27.37
N GLN A 337 -4.17 34.38 27.97
CA GLN A 337 -5.46 33.74 27.72
C GLN A 337 -5.84 33.86 26.23
N GLY A 338 -6.35 32.77 25.66
CA GLY A 338 -6.73 32.67 24.25
C GLY A 338 -5.59 32.26 23.31
N GLN A 339 -4.34 32.26 23.79
CA GLN A 339 -3.19 31.87 22.98
C GLN A 339 -3.25 30.39 22.59
N GLU A 340 -3.08 30.11 21.31
CA GLU A 340 -2.98 28.75 20.78
C GLU A 340 -1.51 28.32 20.74
N LEU A 341 -1.23 27.08 21.11
CA LEU A 341 0.09 26.50 21.27
C LEU A 341 0.11 25.13 20.61
N PHE A 342 1.10 24.89 19.76
CA PHE A 342 1.42 23.57 19.27
C PHE A 342 2.71 23.13 19.96
N ILE A 343 2.58 22.18 20.88
CA ILE A 343 3.67 21.71 21.73
C ILE A 343 4.26 20.47 21.06
N THR A 344 5.56 20.54 20.77
CA THR A 344 6.36 19.49 20.12
C THR A 344 7.73 19.44 20.79
N GLY A 345 8.42 18.30 20.73
CA GLY A 345 9.77 18.18 21.30
C GLY A 345 10.23 16.74 21.42
N ASP A 346 11.51 16.49 21.17
CA ASP A 346 12.15 15.17 21.30
C ASP A 346 12.24 14.77 22.79
N GLY A 347 11.63 13.63 23.15
CA GLY A 347 11.60 13.11 24.53
C GLY A 347 10.81 13.97 25.53
N MET A 348 9.93 14.86 25.08
CA MET A 348 9.20 15.77 25.95
C MET A 348 7.93 15.11 26.51
N ILE A 349 7.77 15.12 27.84
CA ILE A 349 6.57 14.60 28.50
C ILE A 349 5.62 15.75 28.84
N TYR A 350 4.44 15.75 28.23
CA TYR A 350 3.40 16.73 28.49
C TYR A 350 2.32 16.18 29.43
N PHE A 351 2.14 16.88 30.56
CA PHE A 351 1.02 16.67 31.45
C PHE A 351 -0.04 17.75 31.20
N PRO A 352 -1.32 17.39 31.05
CA PRO A 352 -2.40 18.36 31.00
C PRO A 352 -2.40 19.28 32.22
N ARG A 353 -2.82 20.52 31.99
CA ARG A 353 -2.85 21.57 33.00
C ARG A 353 -4.25 22.19 33.06
N LYS A 354 -4.59 22.81 34.18
CA LYS A 354 -5.88 23.51 34.34
C LYS A 354 -6.00 24.71 33.42
N GLU A 355 -4.89 25.35 33.09
CA GLU A 355 -4.81 26.53 32.23
C GLU A 355 -4.89 26.17 30.73
N HIS A 356 -4.91 24.88 30.40
CA HIS A 356 -4.83 24.35 29.05
C HIS A 356 -6.08 23.58 28.66
N SER A 357 -6.60 23.85 27.46
CA SER A 357 -7.62 23.05 26.80
C SER A 357 -7.03 22.41 25.56
N ILE A 358 -7.01 21.07 25.51
CA ILE A 358 -6.53 20.33 24.34
C ILE A 358 -7.58 20.46 23.24
N ILE A 359 -7.18 20.98 22.07
CA ILE A 359 -8.04 21.05 20.91
C ILE A 359 -7.94 19.72 20.17
N LYS A 360 -9.08 19.07 19.99
CA LYS A 360 -9.19 17.81 19.26
C LYS A 360 -9.56 18.07 17.81
N TYR A 361 -8.94 17.32 16.90
CA TYR A 361 -9.40 17.19 15.52
C TYR A 361 -9.92 15.77 15.34
N GLY A 362 -11.22 15.64 15.04
CA GLY A 362 -11.87 14.33 15.05
C GLY A 362 -11.93 13.73 16.46
N GLU A 363 -11.46 12.51 16.60
CA GLU A 363 -11.40 11.78 17.88
C GLU A 363 -10.00 11.81 18.52
N GLU A 364 -8.99 12.29 17.80
CA GLU A 364 -7.59 12.25 18.23
C GLU A 364 -7.17 13.53 18.95
N GLU A 365 -6.46 13.34 20.06
CA GLU A 365 -5.88 14.42 20.88
C GLU A 365 -4.42 14.72 20.48
N MET A 366 -3.77 13.82 19.73
CA MET A 366 -2.37 13.94 19.31
C MET A 366 -2.27 14.05 17.79
N HIS A 367 -1.37 14.92 17.34
CA HIS A 367 -1.00 15.08 15.94
C HIS A 367 0.27 14.28 15.64
N TYR A 368 0.24 13.51 14.56
CA TYR A 368 1.36 12.68 14.14
C TYR A 368 2.01 13.22 12.87
N ALA A 369 3.32 13.00 12.76
CA ALA A 369 4.06 13.29 11.55
C ALA A 369 3.68 12.32 10.43
N ILE A 370 3.60 12.86 9.23
CA ILE A 370 3.34 12.13 7.99
C ILE A 370 4.70 11.72 7.41
N ALA A 371 4.86 10.44 7.12
CA ALA A 371 6.03 9.96 6.38
C ALA A 371 5.88 10.32 4.90
N ILE A 372 6.84 11.09 4.37
CA ILE A 372 6.96 11.40 2.94
C ILE A 372 8.19 10.65 2.42
N PRO A 373 8.03 9.52 1.71
CA PRO A 373 9.14 8.76 1.14
C PRO A 373 9.90 9.51 0.06
N GLU A 374 11.09 9.02 -0.29
CA GLU A 374 11.86 9.53 -1.41
C GLU A 374 11.06 9.43 -2.73
N GLY A 375 11.13 10.47 -3.56
CA GLY A 375 10.38 10.57 -4.81
C GLY A 375 8.87 10.86 -4.64
N GLN A 376 8.39 10.99 -3.40
CA GLN A 376 7.05 11.46 -3.10
C GLN A 376 7.07 12.88 -2.51
N SER A 377 5.90 13.50 -2.50
CA SER A 377 5.73 14.87 -2.03
C SER A 377 4.34 15.08 -1.43
N ARG A 378 4.13 16.22 -0.76
CA ARG A 378 2.84 16.66 -0.23
C ARG A 378 2.69 18.16 -0.42
N TYR A 379 1.48 18.61 -0.77
CA TYR A 379 1.14 20.03 -0.75
C TYR A 379 0.77 20.44 0.67
N VAL A 380 1.25 21.59 1.12
CA VAL A 380 1.00 22.14 2.44
C VAL A 380 0.51 23.57 2.27
N LEU A 381 -0.76 23.80 2.59
CA LEU A 381 -1.37 25.13 2.62
C LEU A 381 -1.06 25.82 3.93
N ASN A 382 -0.47 27.00 3.86
CA ASN A 382 -0.36 27.91 4.98
C ASN A 382 -1.69 28.67 5.16
N ARG A 383 -2.34 28.49 6.31
CA ARG A 383 -3.63 29.10 6.68
C ARG A 383 -3.53 30.61 6.90
N GLU A 384 -2.34 31.12 7.26
CA GLU A 384 -2.12 32.54 7.52
C GLU A 384 -1.85 33.30 6.21
N THR A 385 -1.02 32.74 5.33
CA THR A 385 -0.62 33.41 4.07
C THR A 385 -1.45 33.00 2.86
N GLY A 386 -2.11 31.83 2.90
CA GLY A 386 -2.80 31.22 1.76
C GLY A 386 -1.87 30.52 0.76
N GLU A 387 -0.56 30.54 1.00
CA GLU A 387 0.46 29.94 0.13
C GLU A 387 0.43 28.41 0.21
N VAL A 388 0.51 27.72 -0.93
CA VAL A 388 0.58 26.26 -0.99
C VAL A 388 2.00 25.83 -1.38
N ALA A 389 2.75 25.34 -0.41
CA ALA A 389 4.13 24.87 -0.61
C ALA A 389 4.19 23.38 -0.92
N LEU A 390 5.17 22.97 -1.72
CA LEU A 390 5.47 21.56 -2.02
C LEU A 390 6.57 21.04 -1.09
N VAL A 391 6.24 20.06 -0.24
CA VAL A 391 7.23 19.40 0.64
C VAL A 391 7.65 18.07 0.02
N MET A 392 8.91 17.98 -0.39
CA MET A 392 9.52 16.78 -0.97
C MET A 392 10.06 15.85 0.12
N GLY A 393 9.95 14.53 -0.09
CA GLY A 393 10.60 13.52 0.73
C GLY A 393 12.08 13.28 0.37
N PRO A 394 12.84 12.48 1.14
CA PRO A 394 12.41 11.74 2.33
C PRO A 394 12.32 12.64 3.58
N LYS A 395 11.14 12.74 4.20
CA LYS A 395 10.92 13.58 5.39
C LYS A 395 9.80 13.06 6.27
N MET A 396 10.01 13.04 7.60
CA MET A 396 8.93 12.92 8.58
C MET A 396 8.36 14.33 8.84
N PHE A 397 7.24 14.65 8.20
CA PHE A 397 6.68 16.00 8.24
C PHE A 397 5.55 16.11 9.25
N LEU A 398 5.75 16.90 10.31
CA LEU A 398 4.72 17.22 11.32
C LEU A 398 4.11 18.58 11.01
N PRO A 399 2.92 18.66 10.39
CA PRO A 399 2.27 19.94 10.10
C PRO A 399 1.85 20.64 11.40
N ASP A 400 2.16 21.93 11.54
CA ASP A 400 1.64 22.73 12.66
C ASP A 400 0.15 23.03 12.42
N PRO A 401 -0.79 22.46 13.19
CA PRO A 401 -2.23 22.61 12.94
C PRO A 401 -2.74 24.05 12.97
N ARG A 402 -1.96 24.96 13.57
CA ARG A 402 -2.28 26.40 13.62
C ARG A 402 -2.07 27.08 12.27
N LYS A 403 -1.06 26.65 11.54
CA LYS A 403 -0.53 27.35 10.37
C LYS A 403 -0.62 26.53 9.10
N GLU A 404 -0.53 25.22 9.18
CA GLU A 404 -0.30 24.35 8.04
C GLU A 404 -1.40 23.29 7.96
N VAL A 405 -1.88 23.05 6.74
CA VAL A 405 -2.82 21.97 6.43
C VAL A 405 -2.30 21.26 5.19
N VAL A 406 -2.17 19.94 5.25
CA VAL A 406 -1.78 19.16 4.07
C VAL A 406 -2.92 19.14 3.08
N THR A 407 -2.75 19.66 1.88
CA THR A 407 -3.80 19.71 0.86
C THR A 407 -3.51 18.73 -0.27
N ARG A 408 -4.52 18.50 -1.10
CA ARG A 408 -4.40 17.70 -2.32
C ARG A 408 -4.81 18.55 -3.51
N ARG A 409 -4.03 18.49 -4.58
CA ARG A 409 -4.41 19.09 -5.87
C ARG A 409 -5.33 18.14 -6.60
N ILE A 410 -6.54 18.60 -6.88
CA ILE A 410 -7.55 17.84 -7.64
C ILE A 410 -7.41 18.23 -9.10
N LEU A 411 -7.17 17.25 -9.97
CA LEU A 411 -7.08 17.46 -11.41
C LEU A 411 -8.47 17.32 -12.07
N SER A 412 -8.73 18.15 -13.08
CA SER A 412 -9.90 18.01 -13.95
C SER A 412 -9.80 16.76 -14.84
N ASP A 413 -10.93 16.35 -15.43
CA ASP A 413 -10.95 15.20 -16.35
C ASP A 413 -10.02 15.40 -17.56
N LYS A 414 -9.92 16.65 -18.05
CA LYS A 414 -9.04 17.01 -19.17
C LYS A 414 -7.57 16.90 -18.77
N GLU A 415 -7.19 17.46 -17.63
CA GLU A 415 -5.81 17.38 -17.12
C GLU A 415 -5.40 15.93 -16.84
N CYS A 416 -6.30 15.11 -16.26
CA CYS A 416 -6.03 13.69 -16.04
C CYS A 416 -5.73 12.95 -17.35
N GLN A 417 -6.51 13.21 -18.40
CA GLN A 417 -6.32 12.59 -19.71
C GLN A 417 -5.06 13.09 -20.42
N LEU A 418 -4.72 14.37 -20.25
CA LEU A 418 -3.52 14.99 -20.83
C LEU A 418 -2.24 14.52 -20.12
N TYR A 419 -2.20 14.60 -18.79
CA TYR A 419 -0.99 14.30 -18.01
C TYR A 419 -0.75 12.80 -17.93
N TYR A 420 -1.81 11.99 -17.87
CA TYR A 420 -1.74 10.54 -17.79
C TYR A 420 -2.62 9.85 -18.86
N PRO A 421 -2.20 9.89 -20.15
CA PRO A 421 -2.96 9.29 -21.24
C PRO A 421 -3.24 7.80 -20.99
N GLY A 422 -4.52 7.41 -21.05
CA GLY A 422 -4.96 6.01 -20.86
C GLY A 422 -5.07 5.53 -19.40
N ASN A 423 -4.72 6.35 -18.40
CA ASN A 423 -4.78 5.96 -16.99
C ASN A 423 -6.19 6.18 -16.39
N LYS A 424 -7.03 5.15 -16.44
CA LYS A 424 -8.40 5.17 -15.91
C LYS A 424 -8.47 5.32 -14.39
N GLU A 425 -7.48 4.78 -13.67
CA GLU A 425 -7.44 4.86 -12.19
C GLU A 425 -7.27 6.30 -11.72
N SER A 426 -6.34 7.05 -12.34
CA SER A 426 -6.14 8.48 -12.03
C SER A 426 -7.42 9.29 -12.24
N LEU A 427 -8.13 9.04 -13.34
CA LEU A 427 -9.39 9.70 -13.66
C LEU A 427 -10.47 9.39 -12.62
N ARG A 428 -10.67 8.11 -12.27
CA ARG A 428 -11.66 7.67 -11.28
C ARG A 428 -11.41 8.30 -9.91
N ILE A 429 -10.17 8.26 -9.42
CA ILE A 429 -9.82 8.81 -8.10
C ILE A 429 -10.06 10.32 -8.05
N ASN A 430 -9.69 11.07 -9.10
CA ASN A 430 -9.95 12.51 -9.16
C ASN A 430 -11.45 12.84 -9.28
N GLN A 431 -12.26 11.98 -9.91
CA GLN A 431 -13.72 12.11 -9.93
C GLN A 431 -14.33 11.87 -8.54
N GLU A 432 -13.88 10.83 -7.83
CA GLU A 432 -14.31 10.55 -6.46
C GLU A 432 -13.93 11.68 -5.49
N LEU A 433 -12.70 12.21 -5.59
CA LEU A 433 -12.25 13.34 -4.79
C LEU A 433 -13.10 14.59 -5.05
N ARG A 434 -13.41 14.91 -6.32
CA ARG A 434 -14.33 16.01 -6.65
C ARG A 434 -15.73 15.80 -6.09
N ALA A 435 -16.26 14.58 -6.20
CA ALA A 435 -17.60 14.25 -5.69
C ALA A 435 -17.68 14.42 -4.16
N LYS A 436 -16.64 14.01 -3.42
CA LYS A 436 -16.53 14.23 -1.97
C LYS A 436 -16.46 15.72 -1.60
N THR A 437 -15.78 16.52 -2.43
CA THR A 437 -15.62 17.97 -2.20
C THR A 437 -16.85 18.80 -2.58
N ALA A 438 -17.61 18.41 -3.61
CA ALA A 438 -18.71 19.19 -4.19
C ALA A 438 -19.95 19.37 -3.29
N GLY A 439 -20.01 18.70 -2.12
CA GLY A 439 -21.14 18.76 -1.19
C GLY A 439 -20.83 19.32 0.20
N MET A 440 -19.61 19.82 0.46
CA MET A 440 -19.17 20.20 1.81
C MET A 440 -18.79 21.69 1.96
N PRO A 441 -19.16 22.35 3.07
CA PRO A 441 -18.64 23.67 3.45
C PRO A 441 -17.11 23.65 3.62
N ALA A 442 -16.43 24.78 3.36
CA ALA A 442 -14.97 24.89 3.43
C ALA A 442 -14.36 24.50 4.80
N GLU A 443 -15.05 24.77 5.91
CA GLU A 443 -14.64 24.32 7.26
C GLU A 443 -14.68 22.79 7.42
N SER A 444 -15.60 22.11 6.72
CA SER A 444 -15.72 20.64 6.73
C SER A 444 -14.64 19.96 5.87
N MET A 445 -14.08 20.66 4.86
CA MET A 445 -12.96 20.15 4.07
C MET A 445 -11.68 20.04 4.90
N ALA A 446 -11.37 21.04 5.73
CA ALA A 446 -10.20 21.01 6.61
C ALA A 446 -10.25 19.83 7.60
N ALA A 447 -11.45 19.51 8.12
CA ALA A 447 -11.69 18.37 9.00
C ALA A 447 -11.65 17.00 8.28
N MET A 448 -12.02 16.93 7.00
CA MET A 448 -11.93 15.71 6.20
C MET A 448 -10.49 15.38 5.82
N VAL A 449 -9.71 16.40 5.45
CA VAL A 449 -8.29 16.26 5.13
C VAL A 449 -7.49 15.72 6.31
N THR A 450 -7.80 16.19 7.53
CA THR A 450 -7.22 15.63 8.78
C THR A 450 -7.64 14.17 8.97
N ARG A 451 -8.94 13.86 8.79
CA ARG A 451 -9.45 12.47 8.84
C ARG A 451 -8.85 11.53 7.80
N GLU A 452 -8.43 12.06 6.65
CA GLU A 452 -7.81 11.25 5.61
C GLU A 452 -6.32 11.03 5.87
N SER A 453 -5.60 12.01 6.40
CA SER A 453 -4.28 11.77 7.00
C SER A 453 -4.32 10.77 8.17
N GLU A 454 -5.41 10.77 8.95
CA GLU A 454 -5.67 9.80 10.02
C GLU A 454 -5.95 8.38 9.47
N ARG A 455 -6.70 8.25 8.38
CA ARG A 455 -6.89 6.95 7.69
C ARG A 455 -5.59 6.37 7.17
N VAL A 456 -4.73 7.20 6.58
CA VAL A 456 -3.40 6.78 6.09
C VAL A 456 -2.50 6.38 7.25
N HIS A 457 -2.59 7.09 8.38
CA HIS A 457 -1.87 6.74 9.60
C HIS A 457 -2.38 5.44 10.23
N LYS A 458 -3.70 5.23 10.33
CA LYS A 458 -4.32 3.98 10.80
C LYS A 458 -4.00 2.82 9.86
N GLN A 459 -4.08 2.99 8.55
CA GLN A 459 -3.75 1.95 7.57
C GLN A 459 -2.25 1.61 7.55
N ALA A 460 -1.37 2.57 7.85
CA ALA A 460 0.06 2.34 8.07
C ALA A 460 0.37 1.65 9.42
N LEU A 461 -0.50 1.79 10.42
CA LEU A 461 -0.38 1.15 11.74
C LEU A 461 -1.13 -0.20 11.85
N SER A 462 -2.15 -0.42 11.03
CA SER A 462 -2.98 -1.61 10.97
C SER A 462 -3.01 -2.15 9.54
N GLY A 463 -1.99 -2.93 9.18
CA GLY A 463 -2.06 -3.76 7.99
C GLY A 463 -3.06 -4.89 8.20
N GLY A 464 -4.28 -4.75 7.67
CA GLY A 464 -5.27 -5.84 7.59
C GLY A 464 -6.74 -5.39 7.50
N VAL A 465 -7.23 -5.26 6.25
CA VAL A 465 -8.63 -5.37 5.77
C VAL A 465 -9.71 -4.47 6.39
N GLU A 466 -10.27 -3.56 5.59
CA GLU A 466 -11.62 -3.01 5.83
C GLU A 466 -12.66 -4.10 5.52
N SER A 467 -13.36 -4.58 6.55
CA SER A 467 -14.78 -4.89 6.44
C SER A 467 -15.47 -4.54 7.76
N ASP A 468 -16.51 -3.72 7.63
CA ASP A 468 -17.25 -3.03 8.67
C ASP A 468 -18.00 -3.98 9.63
N LEU A 469 -18.24 -3.49 10.86
CA LEU A 469 -19.22 -3.97 11.85
C LEU A 469 -19.05 -5.37 12.48
N ARG A 470 -18.31 -5.42 13.60
CA ARG A 470 -18.72 -5.90 14.95
C ARG A 470 -17.52 -6.45 15.72
N LEU A 471 -16.99 -5.69 16.69
CA LEU A 471 -16.55 -6.28 17.95
C LEU A 471 -16.49 -5.25 19.10
N ARG A 472 -17.61 -5.16 19.82
CA ARG A 472 -17.60 -4.93 21.27
C ARG A 472 -17.42 -6.30 21.93
N GLN A 473 -16.63 -6.36 23.01
CA GLN A 473 -16.33 -7.52 23.88
C GLN A 473 -15.36 -8.51 23.20
N PHE A 474 -14.15 -8.77 23.71
CA PHE A 474 -13.75 -9.28 25.03
C PHE A 474 -12.36 -8.74 25.41
N THR A 475 -12.17 -8.12 26.59
CA THR A 475 -11.56 -8.70 27.82
C THR A 475 -10.29 -9.52 27.65
N SER A 476 -9.19 -9.02 28.22
CA SER A 476 -8.19 -9.79 28.98
C SER A 476 -7.36 -8.77 29.77
N ASP A 477 -7.62 -8.53 31.05
CA ASP A 477 -7.12 -9.35 32.16
C ASP A 477 -5.97 -10.30 31.78
N ALA A 478 -4.76 -9.77 31.85
CA ALA A 478 -3.70 -10.27 32.74
C ALA A 478 -2.42 -9.49 32.42
N HIS A 479 -1.86 -8.80 33.40
CA HIS A 479 -0.43 -8.84 33.76
C HIS A 479 -0.32 -8.39 35.22
N LYS A 480 -0.48 -9.36 36.13
CA LYS A 480 0.14 -9.30 37.45
C LYS A 480 1.65 -9.43 37.23
N GLY A 481 2.33 -8.31 37.11
CA GLY A 481 3.78 -8.21 37.14
C GLY A 481 4.16 -7.24 38.25
N PHE A 482 4.67 -7.80 39.34
CA PHE A 482 5.14 -7.08 40.51
C PHE A 482 6.51 -6.48 40.18
N GLY A 483 6.67 -5.16 40.33
CA GLY A 483 7.95 -4.46 40.55
C GLY A 483 9.01 -4.55 39.45
N GLY A 484 9.06 -3.54 38.58
CA GLY A 484 10.21 -3.26 37.72
C GLY A 484 9.93 -2.10 36.77
N ASP A 485 10.75 -1.06 36.82
CA ASP A 485 10.72 0.16 35.98
C ASP A 485 11.14 -0.20 34.52
N GLU A 486 10.42 -1.12 33.87
CA GLU A 486 10.71 -1.58 32.52
C GLU A 486 9.77 -0.93 31.50
N PHE A 487 10.38 -0.26 30.53
CA PHE A 487 9.71 0.21 29.32
C PHE A 487 9.21 -0.99 28.51
N ALA A 488 7.99 -1.47 28.79
CA ALA A 488 7.28 -2.38 27.92
C ALA A 488 6.93 -1.65 26.62
N ARG A 489 7.84 -1.69 25.66
CA ARG A 489 7.45 -1.69 24.25
C ARG A 489 6.87 -3.07 24.03
N ASP A 490 5.58 -3.18 23.73
CA ASP A 490 4.92 -4.47 23.49
C ASP A 490 5.82 -5.38 22.64
N ILE A 491 6.37 -6.43 23.27
CA ILE A 491 7.10 -7.51 22.61
C ILE A 491 6.12 -8.67 22.46
N ASP A 492 4.96 -8.41 21.88
CA ASP A 492 4.41 -9.41 20.98
C ASP A 492 5.31 -9.34 19.75
N PHE A 493 5.82 -10.49 19.31
CA PHE A 493 6.55 -10.62 18.05
C PHE A 493 5.63 -10.17 16.92
N THR A 494 5.59 -8.85 16.72
CA THR A 494 4.86 -8.19 15.68
C THR A 494 5.68 -8.51 14.44
N PRO A 495 5.15 -9.20 13.41
CA PRO A 495 5.83 -9.26 12.12
C PRO A 495 6.28 -7.83 11.78
N PRO A 496 7.48 -7.62 11.20
CA PRO A 496 8.05 -6.29 11.02
C PRO A 496 6.94 -5.38 10.49
N ARG A 497 6.61 -4.31 11.22
CA ARG A 497 5.51 -3.40 10.88
C ARG A 497 5.76 -2.93 9.46
N THR A 498 5.17 -3.62 8.50
CA THR A 498 5.42 -3.37 7.09
C THR A 498 4.44 -2.26 6.79
N VAL A 499 4.93 -1.03 6.85
CA VAL A 499 4.12 0.14 6.56
C VAL A 499 3.88 0.14 5.05
N ILE A 500 2.73 -0.40 4.63
CA ILE A 500 2.29 -0.35 3.24
C ILE A 500 1.75 1.06 2.99
N LEU A 501 2.53 1.88 2.30
CA LEU A 501 2.14 3.23 1.91
C LEU A 501 1.49 3.21 0.53
N ASP A 502 0.16 3.11 0.46
CA ASP A 502 -0.57 3.42 -0.77
C ASP A 502 -0.79 4.94 -0.90
N THR A 503 0.31 5.64 -1.12
CA THR A 503 0.38 7.11 -1.10
C THR A 503 0.44 7.73 -2.50
N LYS A 504 0.25 6.92 -3.55
CA LYS A 504 0.47 7.28 -4.95
C LYS A 504 -0.31 8.52 -5.40
N TYR A 505 -1.55 8.66 -4.96
CA TYR A 505 -2.46 9.76 -5.34
C TYR A 505 -2.66 10.81 -4.23
N GLN A 506 -1.88 10.73 -3.17
CA GLN A 506 -1.99 11.63 -2.02
C GLN A 506 -0.96 12.76 -2.06
N GLY A 507 -0.01 12.69 -3.00
CA GLY A 507 1.12 13.61 -3.10
C GLY A 507 0.99 14.64 -4.19
N GLY A 508 2.11 15.32 -4.47
CA GLY A 508 2.22 16.22 -5.60
C GLY A 508 2.02 15.50 -6.94
N VAL A 509 1.59 16.25 -7.95
CA VAL A 509 1.34 15.70 -9.29
C VAL A 509 2.68 15.33 -9.92
N LEU A 510 2.99 14.03 -9.90
CA LEU A 510 4.24 13.47 -10.40
C LEU A 510 4.10 13.08 -11.88
N VAL A 511 4.87 13.71 -12.75
CA VAL A 511 4.90 13.42 -14.18
C VAL A 511 6.28 12.88 -14.55
N LYS A 512 6.28 11.79 -15.32
CA LYS A 512 7.51 11.08 -15.73
C LYS A 512 7.57 11.02 -17.26
N PRO A 513 8.09 12.06 -17.93
CA PRO A 513 8.35 11.99 -19.37
C PRO A 513 9.28 10.81 -19.67
N SER A 514 8.88 9.97 -20.62
CA SER A 514 9.70 8.85 -21.11
C SER A 514 10.92 9.37 -21.87
N THR A 515 11.92 8.51 -22.07
CA THR A 515 13.07 8.81 -22.94
C THR A 515 12.61 9.34 -24.29
N ASN A 516 13.31 10.36 -24.81
CA ASN A 516 13.00 11.08 -26.06
C ASN A 516 11.72 11.92 -26.05
N PHE A 517 11.08 12.10 -24.89
CA PHE A 517 9.97 13.03 -24.73
C PHE A 517 10.38 14.23 -23.88
N ALA A 518 9.81 15.39 -24.20
CA ALA A 518 9.90 16.59 -23.40
C ALA A 518 8.50 17.10 -23.02
N ILE A 519 8.41 17.78 -21.90
CA ILE A 519 7.21 18.49 -21.44
C ILE A 519 7.60 19.92 -21.08
N LYS A 520 6.70 20.88 -21.30
CA LYS A 520 6.90 22.27 -20.87
C LYS A 520 6.00 22.55 -19.67
N VAL A 521 6.63 22.98 -18.59
CA VAL A 521 5.96 23.41 -17.35
C VAL A 521 5.89 24.93 -17.36
N VAL A 522 4.73 25.49 -17.05
CA VAL A 522 4.46 26.92 -16.98
C VAL A 522 3.88 27.23 -15.61
N ASP A 523 4.45 28.21 -14.92
CA ASP A 523 3.91 28.71 -13.65
C ASP A 523 2.81 29.76 -13.90
N CYS A 524 2.14 30.21 -12.83
CA CYS A 524 1.12 31.25 -12.95
C CYS A 524 1.70 32.65 -13.23
N GLU A 525 2.99 32.87 -12.95
CA GLU A 525 3.71 34.12 -13.21
C GLU A 525 4.20 34.25 -14.67
N GLY A 526 4.07 33.18 -15.47
CA GLY A 526 4.50 33.08 -16.86
C GLY A 526 5.94 32.60 -17.05
N LYS A 527 6.68 32.22 -16.01
CA LYS A 527 7.96 31.52 -16.17
C LYS A 527 7.69 30.10 -16.64
N SER A 528 8.47 29.65 -17.60
CA SER A 528 8.34 28.30 -18.14
C SER A 528 9.69 27.62 -18.24
N ARG A 529 9.66 26.29 -18.13
CA ARG A 529 10.85 25.44 -18.29
C ARG A 529 10.49 24.16 -19.01
N VAL A 530 11.44 23.65 -19.79
CA VAL A 530 11.30 22.36 -20.47
C VAL A 530 12.00 21.28 -19.66
N VAL A 531 11.33 20.15 -19.50
CA VAL A 531 11.87 18.97 -18.83
C VAL A 531 11.95 17.83 -19.82
N VAL A 532 13.18 17.34 -20.04
CA VAL A 532 13.47 16.24 -20.96
C VAL A 532 13.54 14.91 -20.19
N GLY A 533 12.85 13.90 -20.71
CA GLY A 533 12.87 12.53 -20.19
C GLY A 533 14.23 11.85 -20.37
N PRO A 534 14.64 10.92 -19.49
CA PRO A 534 13.83 10.21 -18.49
C PRO A 534 13.86 10.82 -17.07
N ALA A 535 13.70 12.15 -16.95
CA ALA A 535 13.53 12.81 -15.65
C ALA A 535 12.13 12.60 -15.04
N SER A 536 12.03 12.63 -13.71
CA SER A 536 10.76 12.67 -12.97
C SER A 536 10.59 14.07 -12.36
N ILE A 537 9.47 14.72 -12.62
CA ILE A 537 9.17 16.05 -12.07
C ILE A 537 7.87 16.01 -11.27
N THR A 538 7.87 16.67 -10.13
CA THR A 538 6.66 16.95 -9.35
C THR A 538 6.27 18.40 -9.62
N LEU A 539 5.02 18.64 -10.02
CA LEU A 539 4.52 19.99 -10.26
C LEU A 539 4.27 20.72 -8.94
N GLU A 540 4.63 22.00 -8.88
CA GLU A 540 4.14 22.90 -7.83
C GLU A 540 2.61 23.11 -7.96
N TYR A 541 2.01 23.81 -7.00
CA TYR A 541 0.54 23.89 -6.95
C TYR A 541 -0.04 24.74 -8.09
N ASP A 542 0.67 25.79 -8.48
CA ASP A 542 0.35 26.76 -9.53
C ASP A 542 0.93 26.42 -10.91
N GLU A 543 1.75 25.36 -10.99
CA GLU A 543 2.34 24.91 -12.24
C GLU A 543 1.39 24.08 -13.09
N GLU A 544 1.36 24.31 -14.39
CA GLU A 544 0.61 23.54 -15.36
C GLU A 544 1.52 23.05 -16.50
N LEU A 545 1.11 21.96 -17.17
CA LEU A 545 1.79 21.51 -18.38
C LEU A 545 1.16 22.17 -19.60
N GLU A 546 2.00 22.74 -20.46
CA GLU A 546 1.55 23.31 -21.71
C GLU A 546 1.01 22.22 -22.63
N HIS A 547 -0.22 22.42 -23.11
CA HIS A 547 -0.90 21.48 -24.00
C HIS A 547 -0.63 21.85 -25.46
N MET A 548 -0.52 20.82 -26.30
CA MET A 548 -0.38 20.95 -27.75
C MET A 548 -1.44 20.10 -28.47
N ALA A 549 -1.83 20.50 -29.67
CA ALA A 549 -2.79 19.79 -30.50
C ALA A 549 -2.20 19.35 -31.85
N LEU A 550 -1.80 18.07 -31.95
CA LEU A 550 -1.06 17.54 -33.12
C LEU A 550 -1.96 16.90 -34.18
N SER A 551 -1.73 17.18 -35.47
CA SER A 551 -2.53 16.61 -36.58
C SER A 551 -2.36 15.10 -36.79
N MET A 552 -3.45 14.34 -36.71
CA MET A 552 -3.46 12.88 -36.91
C MET A 552 -3.81 12.43 -38.33
N GLY A 553 -4.55 13.23 -39.11
CA GLY A 553 -5.05 12.87 -40.45
C GLY A 553 -3.98 12.56 -41.51
N LYS A 554 -4.40 12.01 -42.65
CA LYS A 554 -3.61 11.86 -43.89
C LYS A 554 -4.55 12.15 -45.07
N PRO A 555 -4.46 13.30 -45.75
CA PRO A 555 -3.49 14.38 -45.54
C PRO A 555 -3.58 14.99 -44.14
N LYS A 556 -2.46 15.54 -43.65
CA LYS A 556 -2.38 16.20 -42.35
C LYS A 556 -3.19 17.50 -42.39
N THR A 557 -4.37 17.48 -41.78
CA THR A 557 -5.30 18.61 -41.61
C THR A 557 -5.59 18.88 -40.12
N THR A 558 -6.39 19.91 -39.85
CA THR A 558 -6.84 20.28 -38.48
C THR A 558 -8.09 19.53 -38.04
N ASP A 559 -8.67 18.65 -38.88
CA ASP A 559 -9.96 17.99 -38.60
C ASP A 559 -9.89 17.01 -37.43
N ARG A 560 -8.74 16.35 -37.27
CA ARG A 560 -8.49 15.39 -36.18
C ARG A 560 -7.16 15.71 -35.50
N LEU A 561 -7.25 16.28 -34.31
CA LEU A 561 -6.13 16.67 -33.47
C LEU A 561 -5.94 15.68 -32.32
N LEU A 562 -4.68 15.41 -31.97
CA LEU A 562 -4.25 14.69 -30.79
C LEU A 562 -3.86 15.72 -29.73
N PRO A 563 -4.66 15.92 -28.67
CA PRO A 563 -4.25 16.72 -27.54
C PRO A 563 -3.18 15.98 -26.74
N THR A 564 -2.01 16.59 -26.52
CA THR A 564 -0.89 16.00 -25.78
C THR A 564 -0.04 17.08 -25.12
N VAL A 565 0.56 16.76 -23.97
CA VAL A 565 1.59 17.60 -23.32
C VAL A 565 3.01 17.11 -23.63
N TYR A 566 3.11 15.90 -24.20
CA TYR A 566 4.39 15.24 -24.48
C TYR A 566 4.83 15.53 -25.91
N LEU A 567 5.98 16.19 -26.05
CA LEU A 567 6.67 16.41 -27.32
C LEU A 567 7.71 15.31 -27.55
N CYS A 568 7.64 14.60 -28.68
CA CYS A 568 8.69 13.66 -29.08
C CYS A 568 9.86 14.44 -29.71
N ILE A 569 10.95 14.58 -28.96
CA ILE A 569 12.11 15.39 -29.36
C ILE A 569 13.10 14.63 -30.25
N HIS A 570 13.20 13.31 -30.12
CA HIS A 570 14.15 12.48 -30.86
C HIS A 570 13.49 11.26 -31.48
N GLY A 571 13.88 10.92 -32.71
CA GLY A 571 13.40 9.72 -33.40
C GLY A 571 11.92 9.82 -33.81
N ASN A 572 11.41 11.04 -33.96
CA ASN A 572 10.02 11.27 -34.33
C ASN A 572 9.80 10.95 -35.81
N LYS A 573 8.71 10.23 -36.13
CA LYS A 573 8.36 9.83 -37.49
C LYS A 573 6.97 10.37 -37.86
N VAL A 574 6.95 11.33 -38.78
CA VAL A 574 5.72 11.96 -39.25
C VAL A 574 5.44 11.52 -40.67
N SER A 575 4.30 10.87 -40.93
CA SER A 575 3.91 10.49 -42.29
C SER A 575 2.76 11.34 -42.81
N ASP A 576 2.84 11.76 -44.07
CA ASP A 576 1.80 12.51 -44.77
C ASP A 576 1.52 11.92 -46.17
N ILE A 577 0.36 12.27 -46.73
CA ILE A 577 0.00 12.01 -48.12
C ILE A 577 -0.15 13.36 -48.80
N ILE A 578 0.65 13.57 -49.85
CA ILE A 578 0.68 14.82 -50.58
C ILE A 578 0.22 14.56 -52.01
N GLU A 579 -0.71 15.37 -52.49
CA GLU A 579 -1.09 15.40 -53.89
C GLU A 579 -0.33 16.52 -54.60
N VAL A 580 0.37 16.19 -55.68
CA VAL A 580 1.12 17.11 -56.52
C VAL A 580 0.60 17.10 -57.94
N VAL A 581 0.95 18.16 -58.67
CA VAL A 581 0.69 18.31 -60.11
C VAL A 581 2.04 18.53 -60.79
N THR A 582 2.36 17.70 -61.77
CA THR A 582 3.59 17.79 -62.58
C THR A 582 3.44 18.81 -63.71
N SER A 583 4.53 19.09 -64.45
CA SER A 583 4.55 20.11 -65.51
C SER A 583 3.59 19.81 -66.67
N ASP A 584 3.32 18.53 -66.92
CA ASP A 584 2.38 17.98 -67.91
C ASP A 584 0.93 17.85 -67.38
N LEU A 585 0.62 18.52 -66.26
CA LEU A 585 -0.70 18.58 -65.63
C LEU A 585 -1.21 17.23 -65.09
N VAL A 586 -0.32 16.25 -64.95
CA VAL A 586 -0.66 14.96 -64.34
C VAL A 586 -0.69 15.07 -62.82
N ARG A 587 -1.74 14.50 -62.21
CA ARG A 587 -1.88 14.48 -60.75
C ARG A 587 -1.28 13.20 -60.18
N ALA A 588 -0.39 13.34 -59.20
CA ALA A 588 0.21 12.22 -58.50
C ALA A 588 0.02 12.36 -56.99
N SER A 589 -0.27 11.25 -56.33
CA SER A 589 -0.31 11.13 -54.88
C SER A 589 0.99 10.47 -54.40
N MET A 590 1.65 11.10 -53.43
CA MET A 590 2.86 10.57 -52.82
C MET A 590 2.68 10.40 -51.32
N LYS A 591 3.11 9.24 -50.83
CA LYS A 591 3.14 8.91 -49.40
C LYS A 591 4.57 9.04 -48.90
N LEU A 592 4.76 9.98 -47.98
CA LEU A 592 6.06 10.36 -47.45
C LEU A 592 6.10 10.13 -45.94
N SER A 593 7.28 9.87 -45.42
CA SER A 593 7.54 9.85 -43.99
C SER A 593 8.81 10.62 -43.66
N TYR A 594 8.67 11.65 -42.86
CA TYR A 594 9.73 12.51 -42.38
C TYR A 594 10.26 11.96 -41.06
N ARG A 595 11.58 12.00 -40.88
CA ARG A 595 12.21 11.82 -39.56
C ARG A 595 12.68 13.15 -39.05
N VAL A 596 12.24 13.50 -37.84
CA VAL A 596 12.39 14.83 -37.27
C VAL A 596 13.00 14.72 -35.89
N ASN A 597 13.97 15.59 -35.60
CA ASN A 597 14.51 15.82 -34.27
C ASN A 597 14.35 17.31 -33.92
N PHE A 598 14.31 17.61 -32.62
CA PHE A 598 14.37 18.98 -32.10
C PHE A 598 15.77 19.22 -31.55
N GLU A 599 16.42 20.28 -32.00
CA GLU A 599 17.81 20.61 -31.66
C GLU A 599 17.82 21.84 -30.75
N ALA A 600 18.41 21.73 -29.57
CA ALA A 600 18.76 22.88 -28.72
C ALA A 600 19.79 22.44 -27.68
N GLU A 601 20.85 23.23 -27.51
CA GLU A 601 21.87 23.01 -26.48
C GLU A 601 21.49 23.72 -25.17
N ASP A 602 20.97 24.94 -25.27
CA ASP A 602 20.63 25.77 -24.12
C ASP A 602 19.16 25.59 -23.67
N PRO A 603 18.88 25.59 -22.34
CA PRO A 603 17.52 25.49 -21.81
C PRO A 603 16.55 26.58 -22.31
N GLU A 604 17.04 27.78 -22.59
CA GLU A 604 16.23 28.87 -23.15
C GLU A 604 15.76 28.56 -24.59
N ASP A 605 16.61 27.91 -25.38
CA ASP A 605 16.27 27.47 -26.73
C ASP A 605 15.36 26.24 -26.74
N GLN A 606 15.39 25.41 -25.70
CA GLN A 606 14.45 24.29 -25.56
C GLN A 606 13.00 24.77 -25.43
N ILE A 607 12.76 25.95 -24.85
CA ILE A 607 11.41 26.54 -24.74
C ILE A 607 10.80 26.77 -26.14
N LYS A 608 11.63 27.06 -27.15
CA LYS A 608 11.17 27.27 -28.53
C LYS A 608 10.59 26.01 -29.17
N TRP A 609 10.94 24.81 -28.69
CA TRP A 609 10.35 23.57 -29.21
C TRP A 609 8.83 23.55 -29.13
N PHE A 610 8.26 24.27 -28.15
CA PHE A 610 6.82 24.41 -27.92
C PHE A 610 6.22 25.69 -28.52
N ALA A 611 6.99 26.52 -29.23
CA ALA A 611 6.50 27.77 -29.80
C ALA A 611 5.40 27.57 -30.86
N VAL A 612 5.38 26.40 -31.51
CA VAL A 612 4.38 26.02 -32.52
C VAL A 612 3.48 24.93 -31.96
N ASP A 613 2.23 25.28 -31.62
CA ASP A 613 1.20 24.39 -31.06
C ASP A 613 1.02 23.09 -31.89
N ASN A 614 0.91 23.22 -33.23
CA ASN A 614 0.80 22.08 -34.14
C ASN A 614 1.99 22.00 -35.11
N TYR A 615 3.16 21.64 -34.58
CA TYR A 615 4.37 21.48 -35.40
C TYR A 615 4.20 20.47 -36.54
N VAL A 616 3.37 19.43 -36.35
CA VAL A 616 3.12 18.39 -37.37
C VAL A 616 2.46 19.00 -38.61
N LYS A 617 1.45 19.85 -38.42
CA LYS A 617 0.79 20.56 -39.53
C LYS A 617 1.75 21.57 -40.16
N PHE A 618 2.45 22.35 -39.34
CA PHE A 618 3.42 23.35 -39.84
C PHE A 618 4.50 22.71 -40.72
N LEU A 619 5.09 21.62 -40.25
CA LEU A 619 6.03 20.78 -41.00
C LEU A 619 5.45 20.30 -42.32
N CYS A 620 4.27 19.66 -42.27
CA CYS A 620 3.68 19.05 -43.46
C CYS A 620 3.20 20.09 -44.47
N ASP A 621 2.66 21.24 -44.03
CA ASP A 621 2.24 22.32 -44.92
C ASP A 621 3.42 22.97 -45.64
N HIS A 622 4.53 23.20 -44.92
CA HIS A 622 5.73 23.77 -45.51
C HIS A 622 6.34 22.80 -46.54
N VAL A 623 6.56 21.55 -46.16
CA VAL A 623 7.11 20.52 -47.06
C VAL A 623 6.17 20.28 -48.26
N ARG A 624 4.85 20.29 -48.05
CA ARG A 624 3.85 20.19 -49.13
C ARG A 624 3.94 21.35 -50.11
N SER A 625 4.20 22.56 -49.64
CA SER A 625 4.42 23.72 -50.50
C SER A 625 5.69 23.55 -51.36
N VAL A 626 6.80 23.14 -50.73
CA VAL A 626 8.10 22.91 -51.40
C VAL A 626 7.97 21.83 -52.47
N ILE A 627 7.41 20.67 -52.13
CA ILE A 627 7.23 19.55 -53.07
C ILE A 627 6.31 19.92 -54.22
N LYS A 628 5.19 20.63 -53.96
CA LYS A 628 4.31 21.13 -55.04
C LYS A 628 5.02 22.10 -55.97
N GLY A 629 5.94 22.91 -55.45
CA GLY A 629 6.77 23.80 -56.26
C GLY A 629 7.74 23.03 -57.16
N VAL A 630 8.44 22.05 -56.61
CA VAL A 630 9.43 21.25 -57.34
C VAL A 630 8.78 20.34 -58.37
N ALA A 631 7.66 19.68 -58.04
CA ALA A 631 6.95 18.78 -58.95
C ALA A 631 6.50 19.47 -60.26
N LYS A 632 6.14 20.76 -60.20
CA LYS A 632 5.77 21.56 -61.39
C LYS A 632 6.92 21.75 -62.39
N GLY A 633 8.17 21.52 -61.98
CA GLY A 633 9.34 21.66 -62.85
C GLY A 633 9.66 20.41 -63.68
N PHE A 634 9.07 19.25 -63.36
CA PHE A 634 9.39 17.96 -63.99
C PHE A 634 8.16 17.36 -64.67
N THR A 635 8.37 16.63 -65.76
CA THR A 635 7.33 15.80 -66.39
C THR A 635 7.06 14.55 -65.55
N ILE A 636 5.91 13.88 -65.72
CA ILE A 636 5.59 12.69 -64.91
C ILE A 636 6.61 11.56 -65.10
N SER A 637 7.13 11.39 -66.33
CA SER A 637 8.11 10.33 -66.64
C SER A 637 9.46 10.58 -65.96
N GLU A 638 9.93 11.83 -65.94
CA GLU A 638 11.17 12.20 -65.26
C GLU A 638 11.00 12.14 -63.74
N PHE A 639 9.85 12.59 -63.26
CA PHE A 639 9.53 12.56 -61.84
C PHE A 639 9.46 11.12 -61.34
N GLU A 640 8.78 10.20 -62.02
CA GLU A 640 8.67 8.81 -61.58
C GLU A 640 10.00 8.03 -61.70
N ALA A 641 10.88 8.40 -62.64
CA ALA A 641 12.21 7.80 -62.74
C ALA A 641 13.16 8.26 -61.61
N GLY A 642 13.02 9.51 -61.15
CA GLY A 642 13.96 10.16 -60.23
C GLY A 642 13.37 10.67 -58.91
N TYR A 643 12.11 10.34 -58.56
CA TYR A 643 11.38 10.97 -57.44
C TYR A 643 12.12 10.90 -56.10
N THR A 644 12.94 9.86 -55.88
CA THR A 644 13.69 9.71 -54.64
C THR A 644 14.76 10.79 -54.49
N GLU A 645 15.59 11.02 -55.51
CA GLU A 645 16.63 12.04 -55.45
C GLU A 645 16.04 13.44 -55.55
N ILE A 646 15.05 13.66 -56.42
CA ILE A 646 14.39 14.97 -56.60
C ILE A 646 13.81 15.48 -55.27
N ILE A 647 13.08 14.61 -54.54
CA ILE A 647 12.44 15.00 -53.28
C ILE A 647 13.45 15.08 -52.13
N ARG A 648 14.44 14.19 -52.07
CA ARG A 648 15.49 14.26 -51.06
C ARG A 648 16.33 15.52 -51.21
N ASP A 649 16.70 15.89 -52.42
CA ASP A 649 17.48 17.10 -52.67
C ASP A 649 16.67 18.38 -52.38
N ALA A 650 15.35 18.34 -52.62
CA ALA A 650 14.46 19.46 -52.31
C ALA A 650 14.29 19.70 -50.80
N ILE A 651 14.25 18.64 -49.99
CA ILE A 651 14.00 18.74 -48.54
C ILE A 651 15.30 18.77 -47.75
N LEU A 652 16.21 17.83 -48.00
CA LEU A 652 17.43 17.65 -47.21
C LEU A 652 18.63 18.46 -47.78
N GLY A 653 18.48 19.03 -48.97
CA GLY A 653 19.55 19.68 -49.72
C GLY A 653 20.31 18.71 -50.63
N LYS A 654 21.01 19.27 -51.63
CA LYS A 654 21.85 18.50 -52.56
C LYS A 654 22.95 17.75 -51.82
N LYS A 655 23.17 16.49 -52.16
CA LYS A 655 24.27 15.69 -51.63
C LYS A 655 25.61 16.23 -52.17
N VAL A 656 26.49 16.67 -51.28
CA VAL A 656 27.89 17.03 -51.60
C VAL A 656 28.76 15.82 -51.24
N ASP A 657 29.72 15.48 -52.10
CA ASP A 657 30.57 14.29 -51.90
C ASP A 657 31.35 14.38 -50.59
N GLY A 658 31.17 13.39 -49.70
CA GLY A 658 31.86 13.30 -48.42
C GLY A 658 31.14 13.91 -47.20
N GLU A 659 30.03 14.64 -47.38
CA GLU A 659 29.22 15.19 -46.29
C GLU A 659 27.80 14.60 -46.26
N ASP A 660 27.27 14.39 -45.06
CA ASP A 660 25.85 14.04 -44.87
C ASP A 660 24.95 15.21 -45.26
N ARG A 661 23.73 14.91 -45.72
CA ARG A 661 22.76 15.94 -46.09
C ARG A 661 22.40 16.78 -44.84
N LYS A 662 22.52 18.11 -44.95
CA LYS A 662 22.31 19.05 -43.84
C LYS A 662 20.88 19.09 -43.29
N GLY A 663 19.92 18.55 -44.05
CA GLY A 663 18.52 18.49 -43.63
C GLY A 663 17.81 19.83 -43.77
N MET A 664 16.51 19.83 -43.46
CA MET A 664 15.70 21.04 -43.41
C MET A 664 15.56 21.53 -41.98
N PHE A 665 16.01 22.75 -41.69
CA PHE A 665 15.89 23.36 -40.36
C PHE A 665 14.75 24.38 -40.34
N PHE A 666 14.02 24.45 -39.22
CA PHE A 666 12.96 25.42 -38.98
C PHE A 666 13.34 26.31 -37.79
N ASP A 667 13.52 27.60 -38.06
CA ASP A 667 13.98 28.56 -37.05
C ASP A 667 12.93 28.84 -35.96
N GLU A 668 11.65 28.60 -36.24
CA GLU A 668 10.56 28.93 -35.32
C GLU A 668 10.47 28.00 -34.11
N ASN A 669 10.82 26.73 -34.27
CA ASN A 669 10.74 25.72 -33.20
C ASN A 669 11.98 24.81 -33.09
N ASN A 670 13.05 25.16 -33.80
CA ASN A 670 14.31 24.41 -33.88
C ASN A 670 14.14 22.92 -34.27
N MET A 671 13.11 22.58 -35.05
CA MET A 671 12.99 21.22 -35.58
C MET A 671 13.85 21.05 -36.83
N ARG A 672 14.52 19.90 -36.96
CA ARG A 672 15.27 19.50 -38.15
C ARG A 672 14.71 18.21 -38.75
N ILE A 673 14.40 18.25 -40.04
CA ILE A 673 14.21 17.05 -40.86
C ILE A 673 15.59 16.55 -41.25
N TYR A 674 16.02 15.42 -40.69
CA TYR A 674 17.33 14.83 -41.02
C TYR A 674 17.22 13.71 -42.07
N ASP A 675 16.04 13.11 -42.24
CA ASP A 675 15.83 12.05 -43.23
C ASP A 675 14.38 12.03 -43.73
N VAL A 676 14.20 11.55 -44.96
CA VAL A 676 12.90 11.42 -45.65
C VAL A 676 12.81 10.04 -46.33
N ASP A 677 11.83 9.27 -45.89
CA ASP A 677 11.43 7.99 -46.45
C ASP A 677 10.28 8.20 -47.46
N LEU A 678 10.52 7.89 -48.73
CA LEU A 678 9.48 7.86 -49.76
C LEU A 678 8.87 6.46 -49.81
N LEU A 679 7.59 6.33 -49.45
CA LEU A 679 6.93 5.03 -49.32
C LEU A 679 6.28 4.59 -50.63
N LYS A 680 5.59 5.51 -51.31
CA LYS A 680 4.88 5.21 -52.56
C LYS A 680 4.59 6.49 -53.33
N VAL A 681 4.72 6.43 -54.66
CA VAL A 681 4.17 7.41 -55.60
C VAL A 681 3.12 6.69 -56.43
N THR A 682 1.97 7.32 -56.68
CA THR A 682 0.88 6.75 -57.47
C THR A 682 0.26 7.85 -58.31
N VAL A 683 0.15 7.63 -59.61
CA VAL A 683 -0.60 8.53 -60.48
C VAL A 683 -2.09 8.36 -60.15
N ILE A 684 -2.77 9.47 -59.92
CA ILE A 684 -4.19 9.47 -59.52
C ILE A 684 -5.07 9.02 -60.71
N ASP A 685 -4.65 9.36 -61.92
CA ASP A 685 -5.34 8.98 -63.15
C ASP A 685 -4.94 7.55 -63.59
N PRO A 686 -5.89 6.59 -63.62
CA PRO A 686 -5.60 5.21 -63.97
C PRO A 686 -5.27 5.00 -65.45
N GLU A 687 -5.78 5.85 -66.37
CA GLU A 687 -5.45 5.73 -67.80
C GLU A 687 -3.99 6.11 -68.04
N ILE A 688 -3.52 7.18 -67.40
CA ILE A 688 -2.14 7.64 -67.50
C ILE A 688 -1.19 6.63 -66.85
N GLN A 689 -1.57 6.05 -65.71
CA GLN A 689 -0.80 4.97 -65.08
C GLN A 689 -0.65 3.77 -66.04
N ARG A 690 -1.73 3.37 -66.73
CA ARG A 690 -1.67 2.28 -67.71
C ARG A 690 -0.73 2.60 -68.88
N MET A 691 -0.77 3.83 -69.40
CA MET A 691 0.14 4.26 -70.47
C MET A 691 1.61 4.23 -70.04
N LEU A 692 1.91 4.62 -68.80
CA LEU A 692 3.26 4.53 -68.22
C LEU A 692 3.73 3.07 -68.06
N ASP A 693 2.85 2.19 -67.59
CA ASP A 693 3.16 0.77 -67.42
C ASP A 693 3.36 0.05 -68.77
N GLU A 694 2.57 0.39 -69.79
CA GLU A 694 2.76 -0.07 -71.17
C GLU A 694 4.12 0.38 -71.72
N ALA A 695 4.47 1.67 -71.58
CA ALA A 695 5.76 2.20 -72.01
C ALA A 695 6.94 1.51 -71.30
N ARG A 696 6.81 1.20 -70.00
CA ARG A 696 7.80 0.44 -69.23
C ARG A 696 7.96 -0.98 -69.74
N PHE A 697 6.85 -1.65 -69.99
CA PHE A 697 6.86 -3.00 -70.52
C PHE A 697 7.55 -3.05 -71.88
N ASP A 698 7.30 -2.07 -72.74
CA ASP A 698 7.96 -1.94 -74.05
C ASP A 698 9.48 -1.71 -73.92
N ILE A 699 9.92 -0.85 -72.99
CA ILE A 699 11.36 -0.63 -72.72
C ILE A 699 12.02 -1.94 -72.26
N VAL A 700 11.41 -2.65 -71.32
CA VAL A 700 11.94 -3.94 -70.83
C VAL A 700 12.00 -4.96 -71.97
N GLN A 701 10.96 -5.04 -72.80
CA GLN A 701 10.97 -5.90 -73.98
C GLN A 701 12.09 -5.54 -74.95
N GLN A 702 12.33 -4.25 -75.21
CA GLN A 702 13.39 -3.80 -76.09
C GLN A 702 14.77 -4.12 -75.53
N ASN A 703 15.00 -3.90 -74.24
CA ASN A 703 16.26 -4.25 -73.58
C ASN A 703 16.53 -5.76 -73.64
N LEU A 704 15.52 -6.60 -73.37
CA LEU A 704 15.65 -8.06 -73.51
C LEU A 704 15.92 -8.48 -74.96
N LYS A 705 15.27 -7.85 -75.94
CA LYS A 705 15.55 -8.09 -77.37
C LYS A 705 16.98 -7.68 -77.74
N LEU A 706 17.46 -6.56 -77.23
CA LEU A 706 18.81 -6.06 -77.47
C LEU A 706 19.86 -6.99 -76.85
N GLU A 707 19.65 -7.41 -75.60
CA GLU A 707 20.53 -8.37 -74.90
C GLU A 707 20.54 -9.72 -75.63
N ARG A 708 19.38 -10.20 -76.11
CA ARG A 708 19.31 -11.41 -76.96
C ARG A 708 20.13 -11.24 -78.23
N LYS A 709 20.01 -10.10 -78.94
CA LYS A 709 20.81 -9.82 -80.14
C LYS A 709 22.31 -9.77 -79.83
N GLN A 710 22.71 -9.15 -78.72
CA GLN A 710 24.10 -9.11 -78.27
C GLN A 710 24.64 -10.52 -77.98
N ARG A 711 23.88 -11.36 -77.27
CA ARG A 711 24.25 -12.77 -77.02
C ARG A 711 24.37 -13.56 -78.32
N THR A 712 23.47 -13.36 -79.28
CA THR A 712 23.55 -14.00 -80.60
C THR A 712 24.83 -13.60 -81.34
N VAL A 713 25.20 -12.31 -81.32
CA VAL A 713 26.45 -11.82 -81.95
C VAL A 713 27.67 -12.50 -81.33
N VAL A 714 27.76 -12.53 -80.00
CA VAL A 714 28.86 -13.19 -79.28
C VAL A 714 28.92 -14.70 -79.59
N ALA A 715 27.76 -15.37 -79.66
CA ALA A 715 27.69 -16.78 -80.01
C ALA A 715 28.15 -17.05 -81.46
N THR A 716 27.77 -16.19 -82.41
CA THR A 716 28.22 -16.29 -83.80
C THR A 716 29.72 -16.03 -83.96
N GLU A 717 30.28 -15.08 -83.21
CA GLU A 717 31.73 -14.83 -83.20
C GLU A 717 32.50 -16.05 -82.65
N ALA A 718 32.02 -16.64 -81.54
CA ALA A 718 32.61 -17.85 -80.98
C ALA A 718 32.55 -19.05 -81.95
N LEU A 719 31.42 -19.23 -82.64
CA LEU A 719 31.25 -20.27 -83.67
C LEU A 719 32.19 -20.08 -84.87
N GLN A 720 32.36 -18.85 -85.35
CA GLN A 720 33.30 -18.55 -86.44
C GLN A 720 34.75 -18.85 -86.05
N VAL A 721 35.12 -18.56 -84.80
CA VAL A 721 36.47 -18.89 -84.27
C VAL A 721 36.69 -20.39 -84.20
N LEU A 722 35.70 -21.18 -83.75
CA LEU A 722 35.79 -22.64 -83.70
C LEU A 722 35.88 -23.25 -85.10
N SER A 723 35.02 -22.82 -86.03
CA SER A 723 35.05 -23.28 -87.43
C SER A 723 36.39 -22.98 -88.10
N ARG A 724 36.99 -21.81 -87.83
CA ARG A 724 38.34 -21.50 -88.32
C ARG A 724 39.40 -22.43 -87.75
N LYS A 725 39.30 -22.85 -86.49
CA LYS A 725 40.22 -23.82 -85.86
C LYS A 725 40.07 -25.22 -86.46
N GLU A 726 38.84 -25.68 -86.68
CA GLU A 726 38.57 -26.96 -87.35
C GLU A 726 39.15 -26.98 -88.77
N LEU A 727 38.97 -25.92 -89.54
CA LEU A 727 39.45 -25.82 -90.92
C LEU A 727 40.99 -25.81 -91.00
N VAL A 728 41.66 -25.28 -89.97
CA VAL A 728 43.12 -25.37 -89.84
C VAL A 728 43.54 -26.80 -89.48
N ALA A 729 42.86 -27.45 -88.54
CA ALA A 729 43.16 -28.82 -88.14
C ALA A 729 42.97 -29.82 -89.30
N VAL A 730 41.89 -29.67 -90.09
CA VAL A 730 41.64 -30.49 -91.28
C VAL A 730 42.73 -30.31 -92.33
N ARG A 731 43.21 -29.08 -92.55
CA ARG A 731 44.34 -28.83 -93.47
C ARG A 731 45.64 -29.48 -93.00
N GLU A 732 45.86 -29.53 -91.69
CA GLU A 732 47.03 -30.20 -91.11
C GLU A 732 46.93 -31.72 -91.27
N THR A 733 45.74 -32.32 -91.10
CA THR A 733 45.52 -33.74 -91.34
C THR A 733 45.62 -34.11 -92.82
N GLU A 734 45.08 -33.30 -93.73
CA GLU A 734 45.19 -33.53 -95.18
C GLU A 734 46.66 -33.49 -95.65
N LYS A 735 47.48 -32.59 -95.08
CA LYS A 735 48.93 -32.60 -95.35
C LYS A 735 49.60 -33.88 -94.85
N ALA A 736 49.29 -34.31 -93.63
CA ALA A 736 49.85 -35.54 -93.06
C ALA A 736 49.43 -36.79 -93.85
N GLU A 737 48.18 -36.85 -94.33
CA GLU A 737 47.70 -37.94 -95.20
C GLU A 737 48.37 -37.92 -96.57
N HIS A 738 48.55 -36.74 -97.17
CA HIS A 738 49.27 -36.60 -98.43
C HIS A 738 50.74 -37.05 -98.31
N ASP A 739 51.41 -36.70 -97.21
CA ASP A 739 52.79 -37.12 -96.93
C ASP A 739 52.87 -38.65 -96.71
N ALA A 740 51.94 -39.23 -95.94
CA ALA A 740 51.85 -40.68 -95.75
C ALA A 740 51.51 -41.44 -97.06
N SER A 741 50.74 -40.82 -97.97
CA SER A 741 50.45 -41.39 -99.28
C SER A 741 51.66 -41.39 -100.21
N MET A 742 52.55 -40.39 -100.10
CA MET A 742 53.79 -40.34 -100.87
C MET A 742 54.79 -41.41 -100.40
N GLU A 743 54.86 -41.71 -99.10
CA GLU A 743 55.65 -42.84 -98.58
C GLU A 743 55.14 -44.19 -99.07
N ARG A 744 53.82 -44.40 -99.08
CA ARG A 744 53.21 -45.64 -99.63
C ARG A 744 53.44 -45.83 -101.12
N LEU A 745 53.45 -44.75 -101.91
CA LEU A 745 53.78 -44.81 -103.34
C LEU A 745 55.24 -45.19 -103.57
N ASN A 746 56.16 -44.74 -102.71
CA ASN A 746 57.57 -45.14 -102.78
C ASN A 746 57.78 -46.61 -102.37
N GLU A 747 57.05 -47.13 -101.38
CA GLU A 747 57.05 -48.56 -101.04
C GLU A 747 56.48 -49.42 -102.17
N LYS A 748 55.37 -49.00 -102.79
CA LYS A 748 54.70 -49.76 -103.86
C LYS A 748 55.52 -49.82 -105.15
N THR A 749 56.29 -48.78 -105.45
CA THR A 749 57.20 -48.75 -106.63
C THR A 749 58.36 -49.74 -106.49
N ILE A 750 58.68 -50.22 -105.27
CA ILE A 750 59.68 -51.26 -105.01
C ILE A 750 59.09 -52.67 -105.19
N GLU A 751 57.80 -52.86 -104.90
CA GLU A 751 57.07 -54.12 -105.13
C GLU A 751 56.65 -54.33 -106.60
N ASP A 752 56.34 -53.25 -107.34
CA ASP A 752 55.85 -53.30 -108.73
C ASP A 752 56.94 -53.61 -109.80
N SER A 753 58.18 -53.97 -109.39
CA SER A 753 59.21 -54.53 -110.29
C SER A 753 59.20 -56.07 -110.38
N GLY A 754 58.32 -56.74 -109.63
CA GLY A 754 58.30 -58.20 -109.47
C GLY A 754 57.36 -58.98 -110.39
N GLU A 755 56.20 -58.46 -110.80
CA GLU A 755 55.16 -59.33 -111.40
C GLU A 755 54.40 -58.67 -112.55
N ALA A 756 55.02 -58.74 -113.72
CA ALA A 756 54.32 -58.69 -115.00
C ALA A 756 53.73 -60.08 -115.29
N GLU A 757 52.43 -60.32 -115.02
CA GLU A 757 51.64 -61.42 -115.61
C GLU A 757 50.16 -61.43 -115.15
N ALA A 758 49.34 -60.45 -115.56
CA ALA A 758 47.87 -60.60 -115.56
C ALA A 758 47.21 -59.66 -116.57
N VAL A 759 47.51 -59.96 -117.82
CA VAL A 759 46.91 -59.42 -119.03
C VAL A 759 45.41 -59.76 -119.07
N ARG A 760 44.58 -58.72 -119.24
CA ARG A 760 43.34 -58.70 -120.04
C ARG A 760 42.31 -59.80 -119.76
N HIS A 761 41.30 -59.47 -118.96
CA HIS A 761 39.94 -59.92 -119.27
C HIS A 761 39.00 -58.71 -119.43
N LEU A 762 38.74 -58.42 -120.71
CA LEU A 762 37.46 -57.98 -121.27
C LEU A 762 36.97 -56.55 -120.99
N ARG A 763 37.53 -55.67 -121.82
CA ARG A 763 36.83 -54.56 -122.48
C ARG A 763 35.66 -55.08 -123.33
N THR A 764 34.51 -55.40 -122.72
CA THR A 764 33.24 -55.65 -123.43
C THR A 764 31.96 -55.27 -122.67
N GLU A 765 32.00 -54.38 -121.68
CA GLU A 765 30.77 -53.86 -121.03
C GLU A 765 30.75 -52.32 -120.96
N GLU A 766 31.42 -51.65 -121.91
CA GLU A 766 31.50 -50.18 -122.01
C GLU A 766 30.22 -49.50 -122.53
N LEU A 767 29.08 -50.19 -122.71
CA LEU A 767 27.87 -49.59 -123.30
C LEU A 767 26.52 -49.87 -122.62
N GLU A 768 26.45 -50.70 -121.58
CA GLU A 768 25.18 -50.97 -120.88
C GLU A 768 25.05 -50.26 -119.52
N HIS A 769 26.15 -49.86 -118.88
CA HIS A 769 26.11 -49.16 -117.58
C HIS A 769 25.71 -47.68 -117.65
N ALA A 770 25.59 -47.10 -118.85
CA ALA A 770 25.26 -45.69 -119.07
C ALA A 770 23.75 -45.36 -118.94
N ARG A 771 22.89 -46.36 -118.66
CA ARG A 771 21.44 -46.14 -118.46
C ARG A 771 20.94 -46.39 -117.04
N GLU A 772 21.74 -46.96 -116.15
CA GLU A 772 21.33 -47.18 -114.75
C GLU A 772 21.73 -46.05 -113.79
N GLN A 773 22.67 -45.17 -114.17
CA GLN A 773 23.16 -44.12 -113.27
C GLN A 773 22.28 -42.86 -113.20
N ALA A 774 21.23 -42.76 -114.02
CA ALA A 774 20.32 -41.60 -114.00
C ALA A 774 19.14 -41.72 -113.02
N GLY A 775 18.89 -42.91 -112.46
CA GLY A 775 17.77 -43.14 -111.52
C GLY A 775 18.11 -42.88 -110.05
N THR A 776 19.38 -43.02 -109.65
CA THR A 776 19.77 -42.98 -108.24
C THR A 776 19.97 -41.58 -107.67
N GLU A 777 20.13 -40.54 -108.49
CA GLU A 777 20.40 -39.17 -108.02
C GLU A 777 19.12 -38.42 -107.58
N GLN A 778 17.96 -38.73 -108.19
CA GLN A 778 16.67 -38.22 -107.73
C GLN A 778 16.16 -38.97 -106.49
N ASP A 779 16.34 -40.30 -106.43
CA ASP A 779 15.95 -41.09 -105.25
C ASP A 779 16.80 -40.76 -104.01
N HIS A 780 18.08 -40.41 -104.19
CA HIS A 780 18.93 -39.99 -103.07
C HIS A 780 18.55 -38.59 -102.57
N LYS A 781 18.24 -37.64 -103.46
CA LYS A 781 17.73 -36.31 -103.06
C LYS A 781 16.34 -36.39 -102.42
N HIS A 782 15.45 -37.24 -102.91
CA HIS A 782 14.13 -37.42 -102.32
C HIS A 782 14.23 -38.09 -100.94
N LYS A 783 15.10 -39.12 -100.77
CA LYS A 783 15.38 -39.72 -99.45
C LYS A 783 16.08 -38.78 -98.48
N LEU A 784 16.97 -37.90 -98.95
CA LEU A 784 17.61 -36.87 -98.11
C LEU A 784 16.62 -35.80 -97.66
N ILE A 785 15.68 -35.39 -98.52
CA ILE A 785 14.61 -34.45 -98.18
C ILE A 785 13.58 -35.12 -97.26
N GLU A 786 13.20 -36.38 -97.51
CA GLU A 786 12.34 -37.16 -96.62
C GLU A 786 12.99 -37.33 -95.25
N ALA A 787 14.25 -37.80 -95.18
CA ALA A 787 14.98 -37.96 -93.93
C ALA A 787 15.21 -36.63 -93.20
N SER A 788 15.45 -35.53 -93.92
CA SER A 788 15.56 -34.18 -93.34
C SER A 788 14.21 -33.69 -92.79
N SER A 789 13.11 -33.93 -93.52
CA SER A 789 11.77 -33.53 -93.11
C SER A 789 11.25 -34.39 -91.95
N GLU A 790 11.59 -35.68 -91.92
CA GLU A 790 11.30 -36.60 -90.83
C GLU A 790 12.15 -36.28 -89.60
N PHE A 791 13.41 -35.87 -89.76
CA PHE A 791 14.27 -35.43 -88.65
C PHE A 791 13.81 -34.09 -88.08
N GLU A 792 13.40 -33.12 -88.91
CA GLU A 792 12.80 -31.86 -88.45
C GLU A 792 11.44 -32.06 -87.80
N ALA A 793 10.61 -32.96 -88.34
CA ALA A 793 9.34 -33.35 -87.74
C ALA A 793 9.55 -34.10 -86.42
N ALA A 794 10.55 -34.99 -86.34
CA ALA A 794 10.93 -35.69 -85.11
C ALA A 794 11.50 -34.72 -84.07
N LYS A 795 12.30 -33.74 -84.47
CA LYS A 795 12.84 -32.70 -83.59
C LYS A 795 11.74 -31.78 -83.07
N ARG A 796 10.84 -31.29 -83.94
CA ARG A 796 9.66 -30.50 -83.52
C ARG A 796 8.73 -31.31 -82.62
N LYS A 797 8.50 -32.59 -82.93
CA LYS A 797 7.70 -33.48 -82.08
C LYS A 797 8.37 -33.69 -80.72
N ALA A 798 9.69 -33.88 -80.66
CA ALA A 798 10.45 -34.03 -79.42
C ALA A 798 10.50 -32.73 -78.60
N GLU A 799 10.60 -31.56 -79.23
CA GLU A 799 10.54 -30.25 -78.58
C GLU A 799 9.14 -29.97 -78.03
N LEU A 800 8.09 -30.22 -78.82
CA LEU A 800 6.70 -30.04 -78.38
C LEU A 800 6.34 -31.03 -77.25
N GLN A 801 6.88 -32.24 -77.30
CA GLN A 801 6.70 -33.26 -76.26
C GLN A 801 7.47 -32.89 -74.99
N ARG A 802 8.69 -32.35 -75.08
CA ARG A 802 9.40 -31.75 -73.94
C ARG A 802 8.66 -30.57 -73.33
N ASP A 803 8.08 -29.69 -74.13
CA ASP A 803 7.31 -28.54 -73.64
C ASP A 803 6.00 -28.98 -72.98
N LEU A 804 5.35 -30.03 -73.50
CA LEU A 804 4.19 -30.64 -72.87
C LEU A 804 4.57 -31.35 -71.56
N ASP A 805 5.70 -32.04 -71.51
CA ASP A 805 6.21 -32.69 -70.30
C ASP A 805 6.66 -31.66 -69.25
N LEU A 806 7.27 -30.54 -69.66
CA LEU A 806 7.59 -29.41 -68.79
C LEU A 806 6.33 -28.73 -68.26
N LYS A 807 5.32 -28.51 -69.09
CA LYS A 807 4.02 -27.96 -68.63
C LYS A 807 3.30 -28.94 -67.73
N ARG A 808 3.35 -30.24 -68.01
CA ARG A 808 2.74 -31.28 -67.18
C ARG A 808 3.44 -31.39 -65.83
N THR A 809 4.78 -31.37 -65.80
CA THR A 809 5.55 -31.39 -64.55
C THR A 809 5.38 -30.10 -63.76
N GLN A 810 5.27 -28.94 -64.41
CA GLN A 810 4.91 -27.67 -63.75
C GLN A 810 3.50 -27.72 -63.18
N GLN A 811 2.51 -28.20 -63.95
CA GLN A 811 1.14 -28.36 -63.47
C GLN A 811 1.02 -29.40 -62.35
N GLU A 812 1.75 -30.51 -62.42
CA GLU A 812 1.80 -31.52 -61.36
C GLU A 812 2.46 -30.94 -60.10
N ALA A 813 3.55 -30.17 -60.24
CA ALA A 813 4.20 -29.47 -59.13
C ALA A 813 3.28 -28.42 -58.47
N ASP A 814 2.58 -27.62 -59.27
CA ASP A 814 1.63 -26.61 -58.79
C ASP A 814 0.41 -27.26 -58.14
N LEU A 815 -0.08 -28.38 -58.68
CA LEU A 815 -1.16 -29.16 -58.08
C LEU A 815 -0.72 -29.77 -56.74
N THR A 816 0.52 -30.30 -56.64
CA THR A 816 1.05 -30.80 -55.37
C THR A 816 1.22 -29.69 -54.34
N ARG A 817 1.73 -28.51 -54.72
CA ARG A 817 1.82 -27.35 -53.83
C ARG A 817 0.45 -26.87 -53.36
N SER A 818 -0.55 -26.86 -54.23
CA SER A 818 -1.92 -26.51 -53.88
C SER A 818 -2.54 -27.52 -52.91
N LYS A 819 -2.29 -28.81 -53.10
CA LYS A 819 -2.76 -29.87 -52.17
C LYS A 819 -2.08 -29.75 -50.82
N ASP A 820 -0.76 -29.59 -50.79
CA ASP A 820 0.03 -29.44 -49.56
C ASP A 820 -0.39 -28.17 -48.78
N ARG A 821 -0.70 -27.08 -49.49
CA ARG A 821 -1.25 -25.86 -48.88
C ARG A 821 -2.64 -26.09 -48.29
N GLN A 822 -3.53 -26.76 -49.01
CA GLN A 822 -4.87 -27.08 -48.52
C GLN A 822 -4.83 -28.00 -47.30
N THR A 823 -3.94 -29.00 -47.27
CA THR A 823 -3.76 -29.87 -46.11
C THR A 823 -3.19 -29.12 -44.91
N ALA A 824 -2.27 -28.18 -45.11
CA ALA A 824 -1.74 -27.34 -44.04
C ALA A 824 -2.80 -26.38 -43.48
N GLU A 825 -3.62 -25.78 -44.34
CA GLU A 825 -4.75 -24.94 -43.92
C GLU A 825 -5.79 -25.75 -43.14
N LEU A 826 -6.12 -26.97 -43.57
CA LEU A 826 -7.02 -27.87 -42.84
C LEU A 826 -6.46 -28.26 -41.46
N ALA A 827 -5.20 -28.68 -41.37
CA ALA A 827 -4.56 -29.03 -40.11
C ALA A 827 -4.53 -27.84 -39.11
N LEU A 828 -4.29 -26.62 -39.60
CA LEU A 828 -4.35 -25.42 -38.77
C LEU A 828 -5.78 -25.14 -38.27
N THR A 829 -6.80 -25.36 -39.10
CA THR A 829 -8.20 -25.20 -38.68
C THR A 829 -8.62 -26.24 -37.66
N GLU A 830 -8.16 -27.48 -37.79
CA GLU A 830 -8.40 -28.54 -36.81
C GLU A 830 -7.72 -28.23 -35.47
N ALA A 831 -6.47 -27.77 -35.49
CA ALA A 831 -5.77 -27.33 -34.28
C ALA A 831 -6.51 -26.18 -33.56
N LYS A 832 -7.03 -25.20 -34.31
CA LYS A 832 -7.85 -24.11 -33.75
C LYS A 832 -9.16 -24.60 -33.14
N LEU A 833 -9.81 -25.59 -33.78
CA LEU A 833 -11.05 -26.16 -33.27
C LEU A 833 -10.81 -26.94 -31.98
N VAL A 834 -9.72 -27.70 -31.90
CA VAL A 834 -9.32 -28.43 -30.69
C VAL A 834 -8.98 -27.46 -29.56
N ALA A 835 -8.24 -26.38 -29.83
CA ALA A 835 -7.94 -25.34 -28.85
C ALA A 835 -9.22 -24.67 -28.30
N GLN A 836 -10.17 -24.34 -29.17
CA GLN A 836 -11.47 -23.79 -28.75
C GLN A 836 -12.29 -24.77 -27.90
N GLN A 837 -12.24 -26.06 -28.21
CA GLN A 837 -12.93 -27.09 -27.42
C GLN A 837 -12.31 -27.24 -26.03
N SER A 838 -10.98 -27.20 -25.92
CA SER A 838 -10.30 -27.27 -24.63
C SER A 838 -10.52 -26.02 -23.77
N ASP A 839 -10.53 -24.83 -24.38
CA ASP A 839 -10.80 -23.58 -23.66
C ASP A 839 -12.20 -23.58 -23.03
N LEU A 840 -13.19 -24.11 -23.76
CA LEU A 840 -14.56 -24.26 -23.27
C LEU A 840 -14.64 -25.23 -22.07
N GLU A 841 -13.79 -26.25 -22.03
CA GLU A 841 -13.75 -27.22 -20.94
C GLU A 841 -13.08 -26.64 -19.69
N VAL A 842 -12.01 -25.85 -19.85
CA VAL A 842 -11.40 -25.08 -18.76
C VAL A 842 -12.37 -24.03 -18.21
N GLU A 843 -13.14 -23.36 -19.07
CA GLU A 843 -14.13 -22.36 -18.65
C GLU A 843 -15.25 -22.99 -17.80
N LYS A 844 -15.70 -24.21 -18.15
CA LYS A 844 -16.66 -24.98 -17.34
C LYS A 844 -16.10 -25.27 -15.95
N LEU A 845 -14.84 -25.69 -15.83
CA LEU A 845 -14.21 -25.96 -14.54
C LEU A 845 -14.04 -24.69 -13.69
N LEU A 846 -13.65 -23.57 -14.30
CA LEU A 846 -13.58 -22.25 -13.64
C LEU A 846 -14.97 -21.73 -13.21
N SER A 847 -16.03 -22.09 -13.94
CA SER A 847 -17.40 -21.76 -13.53
C SER A 847 -17.84 -22.57 -12.31
N ALA A 848 -17.44 -23.84 -12.22
CA ALA A 848 -17.69 -24.69 -11.05
C ALA A 848 -16.92 -24.20 -9.81
N GLU A 849 -15.67 -23.75 -9.99
CA GLU A 849 -14.86 -23.13 -8.92
C GLU A 849 -15.56 -21.93 -8.31
N ARG A 850 -16.05 -21.02 -9.15
CA ARG A 850 -16.77 -19.82 -8.70
C ARG A 850 -18.07 -20.14 -7.95
N LEU A 851 -18.69 -21.27 -8.24
CA LEU A 851 -19.92 -21.71 -7.59
C LEU A 851 -19.62 -22.32 -6.21
N LEU A 852 -18.54 -23.12 -6.12
CA LEU A 852 -18.03 -23.67 -4.87
C LEU A 852 -17.56 -22.59 -3.89
N ILE A 853 -16.86 -21.55 -4.38
CA ILE A 853 -16.47 -20.40 -3.55
C ILE A 853 -17.70 -19.72 -2.94
N LYS A 854 -18.75 -19.51 -3.74
CA LYS A 854 -20.02 -18.93 -3.25
C LYS A 854 -20.73 -19.80 -2.23
N GLN A 855 -20.65 -21.12 -2.35
CA GLN A 855 -21.25 -22.06 -1.39
C GLN A 855 -20.42 -22.12 -0.09
N ALA A 856 -19.09 -22.10 -0.19
CA ALA A 856 -18.20 -22.04 0.97
C ALA A 856 -18.40 -20.77 1.81
N ASP A 857 -18.63 -19.61 1.15
CA ASP A 857 -18.94 -18.35 1.83
C ASP A 857 -20.27 -18.39 2.59
N GLN A 858 -21.25 -19.18 2.12
CA GLN A 858 -22.57 -19.30 2.75
C GLN A 858 -22.58 -20.25 3.95
N GLU A 859 -21.75 -21.30 3.95
CA GLU A 859 -21.85 -22.39 4.93
C GLU A 859 -20.75 -22.39 6.02
N GLN A 860 -19.73 -21.50 5.94
CA GLN A 860 -18.64 -21.36 6.93
C GLN A 860 -17.96 -22.70 7.32
N SER A 861 -17.82 -23.61 6.35
CA SER A 861 -17.34 -24.98 6.58
C SER A 861 -15.91 -25.18 6.08
N VAL A 862 -15.04 -25.77 6.90
CA VAL A 862 -13.65 -26.16 6.56
C VAL A 862 -13.60 -27.27 5.50
N ALA A 863 -14.70 -27.99 5.27
CA ALA A 863 -14.76 -29.13 4.34
C ALA A 863 -14.50 -28.73 2.88
N TYR A 864 -14.87 -27.50 2.47
CA TYR A 864 -14.75 -27.04 1.08
C TYR A 864 -13.31 -26.72 0.65
N GLN A 865 -12.38 -26.52 1.60
CA GLN A 865 -10.98 -26.25 1.27
C GLN A 865 -10.32 -27.42 0.53
N GLY A 866 -10.65 -28.67 0.89
CA GLY A 866 -10.15 -29.86 0.19
C GLY A 866 -10.71 -30.00 -1.22
N GLU A 867 -12.00 -29.68 -1.43
CA GLU A 867 -12.65 -29.74 -2.74
C GLU A 867 -12.14 -28.64 -3.69
N LEU A 868 -11.89 -27.44 -3.18
CA LEU A 868 -11.26 -26.34 -3.91
C LEU A 868 -9.85 -26.71 -4.39
N GLN A 869 -9.06 -27.37 -3.53
CA GLN A 869 -7.72 -27.82 -3.90
C GLN A 869 -7.76 -28.92 -4.98
N ALA A 870 -8.67 -29.90 -4.85
CA ALA A 870 -8.86 -30.94 -5.87
C ALA A 870 -9.36 -30.38 -7.22
N LEU A 871 -10.18 -29.34 -7.20
CA LEU A 871 -10.65 -28.68 -8.41
C LEU A 871 -9.53 -27.88 -9.09
N ALA A 872 -8.66 -27.22 -8.33
CA ALA A 872 -7.48 -26.53 -8.86
C ALA A 872 -6.51 -27.50 -9.56
N GLU A 873 -6.27 -28.67 -8.98
CA GLU A 873 -5.47 -29.72 -9.60
C GLU A 873 -6.10 -30.24 -10.90
N ARG A 874 -7.44 -30.40 -10.94
CA ARG A 874 -8.17 -30.77 -12.17
C ARG A 874 -8.08 -29.70 -13.25
N ILE A 875 -8.16 -28.42 -12.89
CA ILE A 875 -7.98 -27.32 -13.84
C ILE A 875 -6.57 -27.33 -14.42
N HIS A 876 -5.55 -27.56 -13.58
CA HIS A 876 -4.17 -27.67 -14.05
C HIS A 876 -3.98 -28.88 -14.98
N ALA A 877 -4.51 -30.05 -14.61
CA ALA A 877 -4.44 -31.25 -15.43
C ALA A 877 -5.13 -31.07 -16.80
N ALA A 878 -6.32 -30.45 -16.82
CA ALA A 878 -7.04 -30.16 -18.06
C ALA A 878 -6.27 -29.19 -18.98
N LYS A 879 -5.60 -28.18 -18.41
CA LYS A 879 -4.74 -27.25 -19.18
C LYS A 879 -3.53 -27.97 -19.79
N VAL A 880 -2.90 -28.87 -19.05
CA VAL A 880 -1.78 -29.67 -19.55
C VAL A 880 -2.25 -30.63 -20.65
N GLU A 881 -3.37 -31.31 -20.47
CA GLU A 881 -3.93 -32.22 -21.47
C GLU A 881 -4.33 -31.49 -22.77
N ALA A 882 -4.89 -30.29 -22.65
CA ALA A 882 -5.19 -29.41 -23.77
C ALA A 882 -3.94 -29.05 -24.59
N ALA A 883 -2.86 -28.65 -23.90
CA ALA A 883 -1.58 -28.34 -24.53
C ALA A 883 -1.01 -29.56 -25.28
N VAL A 884 -1.10 -30.75 -24.70
CA VAL A 884 -0.63 -32.00 -25.32
C VAL A 884 -1.45 -32.35 -26.57
N LYS A 885 -2.79 -32.25 -26.53
CA LYS A 885 -3.65 -32.53 -27.69
C LYS A 885 -3.39 -31.57 -28.85
N VAL A 886 -3.20 -30.28 -28.57
CA VAL A 886 -2.83 -29.29 -29.59
C VAL A 886 -1.46 -29.60 -30.19
N ALA A 887 -0.49 -29.99 -29.36
CA ALA A 887 0.85 -30.37 -29.81
C ALA A 887 0.87 -31.66 -30.66
N GLU A 888 0.01 -32.65 -30.35
CA GLU A 888 -0.11 -33.89 -31.14
C GLU A 888 -0.69 -33.64 -32.53
N VAL A 889 -1.72 -32.80 -32.65
CA VAL A 889 -2.31 -32.42 -33.94
C VAL A 889 -1.29 -31.69 -34.82
N MET A 890 -0.42 -30.87 -34.22
CA MET A 890 0.63 -30.16 -34.96
C MET A 890 1.85 -31.04 -35.33
N LYS A 891 2.08 -32.16 -34.65
CA LYS A 891 3.25 -33.04 -34.91
C LYS A 891 3.17 -33.82 -36.23
N GLY A 892 1.97 -34.21 -36.69
CA GLY A 892 1.80 -35.10 -37.83
C GLY A 892 2.07 -34.45 -39.19
N ASP A 893 1.40 -33.32 -39.46
CA ASP A 893 1.31 -32.78 -40.83
C ASP A 893 2.09 -31.47 -41.06
N VAL A 894 2.31 -30.69 -39.99
CA VAL A 894 2.98 -29.39 -40.08
C VAL A 894 4.50 -29.53 -40.25
N ALA A 895 5.13 -30.55 -39.65
CA ALA A 895 6.56 -30.82 -39.82
C ALA A 895 6.92 -31.22 -41.27
N ALA A 896 6.05 -31.99 -41.92
CA ALA A 896 6.20 -32.35 -43.33
C ALA A 896 5.99 -31.15 -44.27
N ALA A 897 5.05 -30.26 -43.93
CA ALA A 897 4.80 -29.01 -44.66
C ALA A 897 5.97 -28.02 -44.52
N ILE A 898 6.51 -27.82 -43.32
CA ILE A 898 7.65 -26.90 -43.07
C ILE A 898 8.89 -27.32 -43.85
N ASN A 899 9.19 -28.63 -43.91
CA ASN A 899 10.36 -29.13 -44.65
C ASN A 899 10.22 -29.02 -46.19
N ARG A 900 8.99 -29.02 -46.73
CA ARG A 900 8.77 -28.97 -48.19
C ARG A 900 8.47 -27.58 -48.75
N LEU A 901 7.86 -26.69 -47.95
CA LEU A 901 7.37 -25.39 -48.43
C LEU A 901 8.36 -24.24 -48.27
N GLY A 902 9.34 -24.32 -47.37
CA GLY A 902 10.33 -23.24 -47.18
C GLY A 902 9.71 -21.86 -46.91
N ASP A 903 8.46 -21.83 -46.45
CA ASP A 903 7.66 -20.61 -46.36
C ASP A 903 7.83 -19.97 -44.97
N VAL A 904 8.48 -18.82 -44.97
CA VAL A 904 8.86 -18.04 -43.79
C VAL A 904 7.63 -17.61 -42.97
N GLU A 905 6.46 -17.50 -43.61
CA GLU A 905 5.22 -17.13 -42.95
C GLU A 905 4.65 -18.25 -42.06
N VAL A 906 4.71 -19.50 -42.52
CA VAL A 906 4.23 -20.66 -41.74
C VAL A 906 5.13 -20.88 -40.52
N ALA A 907 6.45 -20.78 -40.68
CA ALA A 907 7.41 -20.88 -39.59
C ALA A 907 7.22 -19.78 -38.52
N ARG A 908 6.93 -18.54 -38.93
CA ARG A 908 6.66 -17.42 -38.00
C ARG A 908 5.35 -17.59 -37.25
N MET A 909 4.32 -18.11 -37.92
CA MET A 909 3.00 -18.32 -37.32
C MET A 909 3.03 -19.45 -36.29
N VAL A 910 3.78 -20.51 -36.58
CA VAL A 910 4.05 -21.62 -35.67
C VAL A 910 4.87 -21.16 -34.46
N ALA A 911 5.95 -20.39 -34.65
CA ALA A 911 6.79 -19.87 -33.56
C ALA A 911 6.03 -18.95 -32.58
N LYS A 912 5.01 -18.22 -33.08
CA LYS A 912 4.17 -17.36 -32.25
C LYS A 912 3.27 -18.16 -31.29
N GLU A 913 2.61 -19.20 -31.79
CA GLU A 913 1.72 -20.04 -30.98
C GLU A 913 2.49 -20.89 -29.94
N PHE A 914 3.70 -21.36 -30.28
CA PHE A 914 4.55 -22.08 -29.33
C PHE A 914 5.18 -21.16 -28.25
N GLY A 915 5.34 -19.87 -28.53
CA GLY A 915 5.78 -18.88 -27.54
C GLY A 915 4.75 -18.67 -26.43
N ASP A 916 3.46 -18.70 -26.77
CA ASP A 916 2.37 -18.54 -25.81
C ASP A 916 2.21 -19.79 -24.90
N LEU A 917 2.55 -20.98 -25.41
CA LEU A 917 2.63 -22.24 -24.66
C LEU A 917 3.78 -22.29 -23.64
N ALA A 918 4.95 -21.71 -23.97
CA ALA A 918 6.10 -21.67 -23.07
C ALA A 918 5.85 -20.85 -21.79
N VAL A 919 5.02 -19.81 -21.88
CA VAL A 919 4.62 -18.96 -20.74
C VAL A 919 3.76 -19.72 -19.71
N LEU A 920 3.02 -20.75 -20.15
CA LEU A 920 2.13 -21.54 -19.30
C LEU A 920 2.84 -22.61 -18.45
N GLU A 921 3.97 -23.14 -18.91
CA GLU A 921 4.74 -24.17 -18.17
C GLU A 921 5.89 -23.60 -17.32
N GLY A 922 6.21 -22.30 -17.44
CA GLY A 922 7.36 -21.70 -16.73
C GLY A 922 8.72 -22.23 -17.18
N GLN A 923 8.79 -22.83 -18.37
CA GLN A 923 10.03 -23.30 -19.01
C GLN A 923 10.41 -22.39 -20.18
N SER A 924 11.71 -22.33 -20.53
CA SER A 924 12.14 -21.56 -21.71
C SER A 924 11.60 -22.21 -22.99
N GLY A 925 11.16 -21.39 -23.96
CA GLY A 925 10.56 -21.90 -25.20
C GLY A 925 11.50 -22.80 -26.00
N LEU A 926 12.81 -22.67 -25.78
CA LEU A 926 13.86 -23.50 -26.36
C LEU A 926 13.85 -24.96 -25.81
N ALA A 927 13.56 -25.16 -24.52
CA ALA A 927 13.55 -26.49 -23.90
C ALA A 927 12.42 -27.37 -24.42
N ILE A 928 11.25 -26.76 -24.68
CA ILE A 928 10.09 -27.41 -25.29
C ILE A 928 10.39 -27.74 -26.77
N ALA A 929 11.03 -26.82 -27.50
CA ALA A 929 11.47 -27.04 -28.87
C ALA A 929 12.49 -28.17 -28.99
N HIS A 930 13.47 -28.26 -28.07
CA HIS A 930 14.50 -29.30 -28.07
C HIS A 930 13.90 -30.71 -27.89
N ARG A 931 12.97 -30.89 -26.93
CA ARG A 931 12.25 -32.16 -26.72
C ARG A 931 11.39 -32.59 -27.90
N LEU A 932 10.85 -31.62 -28.66
CA LEU A 932 10.04 -31.90 -29.85
C LEU A 932 10.91 -32.28 -31.05
N VAL A 933 12.11 -31.71 -31.16
CA VAL A 933 13.06 -31.94 -32.26
C VAL A 933 13.89 -33.22 -32.05
N ASP A 934 14.14 -33.64 -30.81
CA ASP A 934 14.86 -34.89 -30.49
C ASP A 934 14.19 -36.17 -31.06
N GLY A 935 12.90 -36.09 -31.44
CA GLY A 935 12.18 -37.18 -32.13
C GLY A 935 12.33 -37.22 -33.66
N LEU A 936 12.97 -36.22 -34.28
CA LEU A 936 12.90 -35.98 -35.74
C LEU A 936 14.20 -36.27 -36.52
N GLY A 937 15.23 -36.81 -35.87
CA GLY A 937 16.41 -37.40 -36.54
C GLY A 937 17.38 -36.43 -37.24
N ASP A 938 16.99 -35.19 -37.53
CA ASP A 938 17.81 -34.22 -38.27
C ASP A 938 17.70 -32.79 -37.67
N ALA A 939 17.99 -32.69 -36.37
CA ALA A 939 17.88 -31.46 -35.57
C ALA A 939 18.70 -30.27 -36.10
N ALA A 940 19.82 -30.55 -36.77
CA ALA A 940 20.79 -29.55 -37.22
C ALA A 940 20.28 -28.57 -38.29
N LYS A 941 19.22 -28.92 -39.04
CA LYS A 941 18.65 -28.05 -40.08
C LYS A 941 17.46 -27.21 -39.62
N VAL A 942 16.74 -27.66 -38.59
CA VAL A 942 15.44 -27.08 -38.19
C VAL A 942 15.59 -26.04 -37.08
N LEU A 943 16.51 -26.28 -36.13
CA LEU A 943 16.80 -25.39 -35.01
C LEU A 943 17.21 -23.95 -35.41
N PRO A 944 18.09 -23.73 -36.41
CA PRO A 944 18.51 -22.38 -36.80
C PRO A 944 17.38 -21.54 -37.43
N ALA A 945 16.38 -22.19 -38.04
CA ALA A 945 15.24 -21.51 -38.65
C ALA A 945 14.19 -21.11 -37.61
N LEU A 946 13.94 -21.95 -36.60
CA LEU A 946 13.03 -21.67 -35.48
C LEU A 946 13.58 -20.61 -34.51
N ALA A 947 14.88 -20.67 -34.20
CA ALA A 947 15.54 -19.75 -33.26
C ALA A 947 15.44 -18.27 -33.68
N ARG A 948 15.33 -17.98 -34.98
CA ARG A 948 15.21 -16.62 -35.53
C ARG A 948 13.87 -15.93 -35.21
N PHE A 949 12.88 -16.67 -34.73
CA PHE A 949 11.53 -16.17 -34.49
C PHE A 949 11.09 -16.25 -33.02
N LEU A 950 11.97 -16.68 -32.10
CA LEU A 950 11.73 -16.68 -30.65
C LEU A 950 11.94 -15.27 -30.03
N PRO A 951 11.23 -14.94 -28.93
CA PRO A 951 11.37 -13.64 -28.24
C PRO A 951 12.79 -13.43 -27.69
N LYS A 952 13.23 -12.16 -27.64
CA LYS A 952 14.63 -11.74 -27.42
C LYS A 952 15.32 -12.30 -26.15
N GLY A 953 14.58 -12.73 -25.14
CA GLY A 953 15.14 -13.36 -23.94
C GLY A 953 15.78 -14.72 -24.20
N ASP A 954 15.12 -15.56 -25.01
CA ASP A 954 15.56 -16.93 -25.32
C ASP A 954 16.62 -16.98 -26.44
N ALA A 955 16.80 -15.88 -27.18
CA ALA A 955 17.81 -15.76 -28.24
C ALA A 955 19.24 -15.70 -27.69
N ALA A 956 19.42 -15.21 -26.45
CA ALA A 956 20.71 -15.15 -25.78
C ALA A 956 21.17 -16.55 -25.31
N ASP A 957 20.24 -17.37 -24.82
CA ASP A 957 20.51 -18.76 -24.43
C ASP A 957 20.78 -19.65 -25.66
N ALA A 958 20.07 -19.40 -26.78
CA ALA A 958 20.32 -20.09 -28.05
C ALA A 958 21.72 -19.80 -28.64
N ALA A 959 22.23 -18.58 -28.48
CA ALA A 959 23.59 -18.23 -28.90
C ALA A 959 24.66 -18.89 -28.03
N ALA A 960 24.37 -19.12 -26.73
CA ALA A 960 25.29 -19.76 -25.79
C ALA A 960 25.34 -21.30 -25.91
N GLU A 961 24.32 -21.94 -26.51
CA GLU A 961 24.35 -23.38 -26.80
C GLU A 961 24.90 -23.73 -28.20
N LEU A 962 24.69 -22.87 -29.21
CA LEU A 962 25.30 -23.07 -30.54
C LEU A 962 26.84 -23.10 -30.47
N ASP A 963 27.42 -22.34 -29.54
CA ASP A 963 28.87 -22.28 -29.27
C ASP A 963 29.43 -23.54 -28.56
N LYS A 964 28.55 -24.44 -28.08
CA LYS A 964 28.94 -25.72 -27.47
C LYS A 964 28.89 -26.91 -28.43
N THR A 965 28.36 -26.70 -29.63
CA THR A 965 28.14 -27.75 -30.66
C THR A 965 29.02 -27.61 -31.90
N GLU A 966 29.95 -26.64 -31.94
CA GLU A 966 31.07 -26.61 -32.88
C GLU A 966 32.34 -27.28 -32.31
#